data_AF-A0A1S3HB03-F1
#
_entry.id   AF-A0A1S3HB03-F1
#
_cell.length_a   1.000
_cell.length_b   1.000
_cell.length_c   1.000
_cell.angle_alpha   90.00
_cell.angle_beta   90.00
_cell.angle_gamma   90.00
#
_symmetry.space_group_name_H-M   'P 1'
#
loop_
_entity.id
_entity.type
_entity.pdbx_description
1 polymer ?
#
loop_
_entity_poly.entity_id
_entity_poly.type
_entity_poly.pdbx_seq_one_letter_code
_entity_poly.pdbx_strand_id
1 'polypeptide(L)'
;METKAKFYAGAVPVLLAIAWSIWGPNLGQFFPLMSTDDPSDTGNLKGHMQRFGEQAQNYGHITTLDFFPDPEVFYRDYVRKSVPLVVKGALKHWPAVQKWKNEDYLRERFGHSFFNVHWRNLSDENHPAYVDMPMTDFLDTYRKEKIYMDSTISPEMAEDLTFPGFVACEGLLKMLKQVAMFFNAGWSSTDIHLDVTETIFAQVVGGRHWILTTPRDGKYLYTDDFEPHNGISPVNQEAVDLTKFPDVSKIVIYNTTLEAGDIIYVPEGWFHQVRTKGGAPNIAVAVFINFLWCMWECPDSNDAEYIESCIKLREQKPTELECNIRMEDLTVREVLTKYPYLTPPAMEQWNEKEETDPFLLKSGYEMPMLGLGLGGMPHKDAQTAIPHALKVGYRLFDTDPEDESEAALGSILAQNPYCRREEVFIIVKVHPKHLGKDATKKSIERSLNRLKTDYIDLVLIKAPSCDTQGFECEADEKRGTWQESWEALEELNQTGTVRSIGVSNFKISQLKELLQKATVPVSVLQARFDLIKRNTKLRKFCTKHGIQFMAHSVLGFKWLDEGYPESNPFFDNPRVLTAARKYRTSPATVLLRYAMDRNITVVPKSSNPVHISVNKHAFYIDVDNDPSFMNDLDENFPHMN
;
A
#
# COMPACT_ATOMS: atom_id res chain seq x y z
N MET A 1 -34.81 -44.60 8.65
CA MET A 1 -35.18 -43.32 9.30
C MET A 1 -35.40 -42.23 8.24
N GLU A 2 -36.08 -42.55 7.13
CA GLU A 2 -36.21 -41.65 5.95
C GLU A 2 -37.65 -41.34 5.55
N THR A 3 -38.65 -41.91 6.23
CA THR A 3 -40.08 -41.70 5.92
C THR A 3 -40.78 -40.66 6.81
N LYS A 4 -40.10 -40.07 7.80
CA LYS A 4 -40.66 -38.98 8.64
C LYS A 4 -40.32 -37.56 8.15
N ALA A 5 -39.33 -37.40 7.27
CA ALA A 5 -38.87 -36.08 6.81
C ALA A 5 -39.74 -35.47 5.69
N LYS A 6 -40.49 -36.29 4.92
CA LYS A 6 -41.29 -35.80 3.79
C LYS A 6 -42.70 -35.30 4.15
N PHE A 7 -43.15 -35.47 5.40
CA PHE A 7 -44.45 -34.94 5.85
C PHE A 7 -44.37 -33.49 6.36
N TYR A 8 -43.17 -32.99 6.70
CA TYR A 8 -42.99 -31.68 7.32
C TYR A 8 -42.61 -30.54 6.36
N ALA A 9 -42.17 -30.84 5.12
CA ALA A 9 -41.78 -29.79 4.16
C ALA A 9 -42.97 -29.17 3.40
N GLY A 10 -44.12 -29.88 3.29
CA GLY A 10 -45.30 -29.41 2.57
C GLY A 10 -46.38 -28.76 3.43
N ALA A 11 -46.41 -29.02 4.73
CA ALA A 11 -47.48 -28.56 5.63
C ALA A 11 -47.22 -27.18 6.24
N VAL A 12 -45.95 -26.79 6.39
CA VAL A 12 -45.56 -25.52 7.02
C VAL A 12 -46.00 -24.28 6.23
N PRO A 13 -45.87 -24.21 4.89
CA PRO A 13 -46.37 -23.06 4.12
C PRO A 13 -47.89 -22.94 4.16
N VAL A 14 -48.60 -24.08 4.21
CA VAL A 14 -50.06 -24.12 4.25
C VAL A 14 -50.60 -23.71 5.63
N LEU A 15 -49.94 -24.15 6.72
CA LEU A 15 -50.31 -23.74 8.07
C LEU A 15 -49.98 -22.25 8.34
N LEU A 16 -48.90 -21.72 7.77
CA LEU A 16 -48.58 -20.29 7.84
C LEU A 16 -49.56 -19.44 7.02
N ALA A 17 -49.99 -19.92 5.85
CA ALA A 17 -51.01 -19.24 5.05
C ALA A 17 -52.41 -19.26 5.71
N ILE A 18 -52.76 -20.32 6.44
CA ILE A 18 -54.00 -20.43 7.21
C ILE A 18 -53.93 -19.56 8.49
N ALA A 19 -52.78 -19.52 9.18
CA ALA A 19 -52.60 -18.65 10.34
C ALA A 19 -52.65 -17.16 9.95
N TRP A 20 -52.11 -16.80 8.79
CA TRP A 20 -52.14 -15.42 8.28
C TRP A 20 -53.55 -15.01 7.80
N SER A 21 -54.32 -15.93 7.23
CA SER A 21 -55.69 -15.65 6.78
C SER A 21 -56.71 -15.57 7.93
N ILE A 22 -56.44 -16.20 9.06
CA ILE A 22 -57.34 -16.18 10.23
C ILE A 22 -56.93 -15.10 11.25
N TRP A 23 -55.62 -14.80 11.43
CA TRP A 23 -55.12 -13.91 12.50
C TRP A 23 -54.25 -12.74 12.01
N GLY A 24 -54.19 -12.49 10.70
CA GLY A 24 -53.29 -11.52 10.07
C GLY A 24 -53.24 -10.11 10.66
N PRO A 25 -54.33 -9.50 11.17
CA PRO A 25 -54.24 -8.16 11.73
C PRO A 25 -53.76 -8.09 13.20
N ASN A 26 -53.67 -9.21 13.93
CA ASN A 26 -53.53 -9.19 15.41
C ASN A 26 -52.48 -10.17 15.97
N LEU A 27 -51.41 -10.46 15.22
CA LEU A 27 -50.29 -11.30 15.69
C LEU A 27 -49.51 -10.72 16.89
N GLY A 28 -49.71 -9.44 17.22
CA GLY A 28 -49.09 -8.78 18.38
C GLY A 28 -49.72 -9.10 19.75
N GLN A 29 -50.86 -9.80 19.79
CA GLN A 29 -51.61 -10.04 21.05
C GLN A 29 -51.34 -11.41 21.71
N PHE A 30 -50.48 -12.27 21.13
CA PHE A 30 -50.32 -13.66 21.57
C PHE A 30 -49.02 -14.00 22.33
N PHE A 31 -48.15 -13.03 22.62
CA PHE A 31 -47.05 -13.19 23.57
C PHE A 31 -47.31 -12.34 24.83
N PRO A 32 -47.75 -12.94 25.95
CA PRO A 32 -47.91 -12.21 27.20
C PRO A 32 -46.59 -12.11 27.97
N LEU A 33 -46.18 -10.86 28.21
CA LEU A 33 -45.48 -10.31 29.38
C LEU A 33 -44.46 -11.21 30.11
N MET A 34 -43.19 -10.85 29.97
CA MET A 34 -42.37 -10.56 31.14
C MET A 34 -41.64 -9.23 30.95
N SER A 35 -41.78 -8.40 31.98
CA SER A 35 -41.04 -7.17 32.30
C SER A 35 -41.41 -5.91 31.51
N THR A 36 -42.20 -5.09 32.19
CA THR A 36 -42.50 -3.68 31.97
C THR A 36 -41.23 -2.84 31.92
N ASP A 37 -41.02 -2.15 30.81
CA ASP A 37 -40.93 -0.69 30.79
C ASP A 37 -41.33 -0.24 29.38
N ASP A 38 -42.28 0.68 29.34
CA ASP A 38 -42.98 1.18 28.17
C ASP A 38 -42.07 2.11 27.34
N PRO A 39 -41.71 1.79 26.07
CA PRO A 39 -40.95 2.71 25.23
C PRO A 39 -41.86 3.57 24.35
N SER A 40 -43.12 3.81 24.74
CA SER A 40 -44.00 4.76 24.06
C SER A 40 -43.95 6.17 24.66
N ASP A 41 -42.73 6.70 24.83
CA ASP A 41 -42.49 8.15 24.77
C ASP A 41 -41.08 8.45 24.23
N THR A 42 -40.78 8.03 23.00
CA THR A 42 -39.71 8.67 22.22
C THR A 42 -40.23 10.03 21.74
N GLY A 43 -40.44 10.95 22.68
CA GLY A 43 -40.75 12.35 22.40
C GLY A 43 -39.82 12.85 21.30
N ASN A 44 -40.39 13.11 20.12
CA ASN A 44 -39.77 13.46 18.85
C ASN A 44 -38.31 14.00 18.97
N LEU A 45 -37.33 13.09 19.09
CA LEU A 45 -35.92 13.46 19.31
C LEU A 45 -35.39 14.08 18.00
N LYS A 46 -35.19 15.40 18.01
CA LYS A 46 -34.71 16.15 16.84
C LYS A 46 -33.41 15.53 16.30
N GLY A 47 -33.42 15.14 15.02
CA GLY A 47 -32.24 14.57 14.34
C GLY A 47 -31.97 13.09 14.64
N HIS A 48 -32.85 12.39 15.36
CA HIS A 48 -32.70 10.95 15.59
C HIS A 48 -32.72 10.17 14.27
N MET A 49 -31.75 9.26 14.11
CA MET A 49 -31.48 8.48 12.89
C MET A 49 -31.26 9.33 11.63
N GLN A 50 -30.91 10.60 11.81
CA GLN A 50 -30.47 11.49 10.74
C GLN A 50 -28.96 11.65 10.79
N ARG A 51 -28.41 12.35 9.80
CA ARG A 51 -26.97 12.59 9.69
C ARG A 51 -26.47 13.42 10.86
N PHE A 52 -25.23 13.15 11.26
CA PHE A 52 -24.53 13.97 12.24
C PHE A 52 -24.57 15.44 11.84
N GLY A 53 -24.94 16.30 12.79
CA GLY A 53 -25.22 17.72 12.60
C GLY A 53 -26.71 18.05 12.72
N GLU A 54 -27.61 17.19 12.25
CA GLU A 54 -29.06 17.45 12.25
C GLU A 54 -29.67 17.44 13.67
N GLN A 55 -29.02 16.74 14.60
CA GLN A 55 -29.40 16.73 16.01
C GLN A 55 -29.10 18.05 16.74
N ALA A 56 -28.27 18.92 16.15
CA ALA A 56 -27.73 20.09 16.85
C ALA A 56 -28.83 21.05 17.32
N GLN A 57 -28.74 21.44 18.58
CA GLN A 57 -29.57 22.49 19.17
C GLN A 57 -28.84 23.84 19.16
N ASN A 58 -27.50 23.81 19.25
CA ASN A 58 -26.65 24.99 19.30
C ASN A 58 -25.66 24.98 18.14
N TYR A 59 -25.47 26.14 17.52
CA TYR A 59 -24.53 26.33 16.43
C TYR A 59 -23.48 27.37 16.81
N GLY A 60 -22.21 27.00 16.64
CA GLY A 60 -21.09 27.91 16.75
C GLY A 60 -20.78 28.61 15.43
N HIS A 61 -19.93 29.63 15.48
CA HIS A 61 -19.47 30.37 14.30
C HIS A 61 -18.01 30.05 13.99
N ILE A 62 -17.71 29.74 12.73
CA ILE A 62 -16.34 29.61 12.22
C ILE A 62 -15.96 30.92 11.55
N THR A 63 -14.87 31.53 12.02
CA THR A 63 -14.36 32.77 11.42
C THR A 63 -14.03 32.52 9.95
N THR A 64 -14.54 33.38 9.08
CA THR A 64 -14.33 33.29 7.63
C THR A 64 -13.67 34.56 7.11
N LEU A 65 -12.56 34.42 6.38
CA LEU A 65 -11.80 35.51 5.77
C LEU A 65 -11.74 35.36 4.24
N ASP A 66 -11.48 36.45 3.53
CA ASP A 66 -11.29 36.46 2.08
C ASP A 66 -9.81 36.36 1.66
N PHE A 67 -8.90 36.63 2.60
CA PHE A 67 -7.45 36.61 2.37
C PHE A 67 -6.73 36.03 3.60
N PHE A 68 -5.50 35.59 3.38
CA PHE A 68 -4.69 35.03 4.46
C PHE A 68 -4.28 36.12 5.46
N PRO A 69 -4.49 35.91 6.77
CA PRO A 69 -3.81 36.71 7.77
C PRO A 69 -2.30 36.43 7.71
N ASP A 70 -1.49 37.37 8.19
CA ASP A 70 -0.06 37.16 8.35
C ASP A 70 0.19 35.93 9.27
N PRO A 71 1.21 35.10 8.99
CA PRO A 71 1.55 33.93 9.81
C PRO A 71 1.61 34.15 11.33
N GLU A 72 2.08 35.31 11.79
CA GLU A 72 2.14 35.66 13.21
C GLU A 72 0.75 35.92 13.80
N VAL A 73 -0.13 36.56 13.01
CA VAL A 73 -1.54 36.76 13.38
C VAL A 73 -2.26 35.41 13.39
N PHE A 74 -2.03 34.58 12.38
CA PHE A 74 -2.55 33.22 12.33
C PHE A 74 -2.16 32.41 13.56
N TYR A 75 -0.87 32.41 13.90
CA TYR A 75 -0.35 31.73 15.06
C TYR A 75 -0.97 32.25 16.37
N ARG A 76 -0.95 33.57 16.58
CA ARG A 76 -1.43 34.19 17.82
C ARG A 76 -2.92 34.01 18.05
N ASP A 77 -3.73 34.23 17.01
CA ASP A 77 -5.18 34.36 17.14
C ASP A 77 -5.95 33.08 16.83
N TYR A 78 -5.34 32.14 16.11
CA TYR A 78 -6.00 30.90 15.73
C TYR A 78 -5.29 29.68 16.30
N VAL A 79 -3.99 29.52 16.02
CA VAL A 79 -3.24 28.36 16.51
C VAL A 79 -3.17 28.36 18.04
N ARG A 80 -2.64 29.40 18.70
CA ARG A 80 -2.56 29.41 20.17
C ARG A 80 -3.91 29.39 20.87
N LYS A 81 -4.94 29.96 20.26
CA LYS A 81 -6.29 30.05 20.85
C LYS A 81 -7.18 28.85 20.54
N SER A 82 -6.71 27.91 19.71
CA SER A 82 -7.50 26.76 19.24
C SER A 82 -8.81 27.20 18.59
N VAL A 83 -8.72 28.13 17.63
CA VAL A 83 -9.88 28.67 16.91
C VAL A 83 -9.83 28.27 15.44
N PRO A 84 -10.84 27.55 14.92
CA PRO A 84 -10.89 27.19 13.51
C PRO A 84 -11.06 28.43 12.62
N LEU A 85 -10.48 28.36 11.42
CA LEU A 85 -10.50 29.45 10.45
C LEU A 85 -10.82 28.91 9.07
N VAL A 86 -11.68 29.60 8.32
CA VAL A 86 -11.89 29.36 6.89
C VAL A 86 -11.38 30.57 6.12
N VAL A 87 -10.65 30.33 5.04
CA VAL A 87 -10.29 31.38 4.08
C VAL A 87 -10.87 31.01 2.72
N LYS A 88 -11.72 31.88 2.18
CA LYS A 88 -12.48 31.63 0.96
C LYS A 88 -11.72 32.07 -0.29
N GLY A 89 -11.62 31.18 -1.27
CA GLY A 89 -11.06 31.46 -2.59
C GLY A 89 -9.58 31.87 -2.64
N ALA A 90 -8.87 31.91 -1.52
CA ALA A 90 -7.48 32.37 -1.46
C ALA A 90 -6.52 31.51 -2.31
N LEU A 91 -6.89 30.26 -2.59
CA LEU A 91 -6.06 29.33 -3.37
C LEU A 91 -6.44 29.22 -4.84
N LYS A 92 -7.38 30.04 -5.35
CA LYS A 92 -7.80 30.00 -6.77
C LYS A 92 -6.66 30.24 -7.77
N HIS A 93 -5.58 30.86 -7.31
CA HIS A 93 -4.37 31.10 -8.11
C HIS A 93 -3.51 29.84 -8.28
N TRP A 94 -3.69 28.79 -7.46
CA TRP A 94 -2.92 27.55 -7.59
C TRP A 94 -3.12 26.91 -8.96
N PRO A 95 -2.03 26.56 -9.67
CA PRO A 95 -2.11 25.71 -10.85
C PRO A 95 -2.91 24.43 -10.59
N ALA A 96 -2.77 23.82 -9.41
CA ALA A 96 -3.54 22.65 -9.01
C ALA A 96 -5.07 22.87 -9.10
N VAL A 97 -5.59 23.98 -8.56
CA VAL A 97 -7.03 24.32 -8.59
C VAL A 97 -7.53 24.51 -10.02
N GLN A 98 -6.68 25.02 -10.91
CA GLN A 98 -7.04 25.31 -12.29
C GLN A 98 -6.97 24.07 -13.19
N LYS A 99 -5.95 23.21 -12.99
CA LYS A 99 -5.57 22.13 -13.92
C LYS A 99 -5.99 20.74 -13.45
N TRP A 100 -5.96 20.44 -12.15
CA TRP A 100 -6.16 19.06 -11.65
C TRP A 100 -7.59 18.54 -11.80
N LYS A 101 -8.55 19.41 -12.13
CA LYS A 101 -9.89 18.99 -12.56
C LYS A 101 -9.89 18.23 -13.90
N ASN A 102 -8.83 18.36 -14.69
CA ASN A 102 -8.64 17.65 -15.95
C ASN A 102 -7.83 16.36 -15.71
N GLU A 103 -8.49 15.20 -15.83
CA GLU A 103 -7.83 13.90 -15.64
C GLU A 103 -6.80 13.58 -16.74
N ASP A 104 -6.97 14.13 -17.95
CA ASP A 104 -5.97 13.96 -19.01
C ASP A 104 -4.67 14.68 -18.62
N TYR A 105 -4.76 15.88 -18.04
CA TYR A 105 -3.59 16.58 -17.49
C TYR A 105 -2.91 15.77 -16.37
N LEU A 106 -3.70 15.21 -15.43
CA LEU A 106 -3.15 14.38 -14.36
C LEU A 106 -2.45 13.14 -14.92
N ARG A 107 -3.01 12.50 -15.94
CA ARG A 107 -2.43 11.33 -16.60
C ARG A 107 -1.16 11.68 -17.36
N GLU A 108 -1.16 12.77 -18.12
CA GLU A 108 0.01 13.21 -18.90
C GLU A 108 1.16 13.67 -18.00
N ARG A 109 0.86 14.47 -16.97
CA ARG A 109 1.90 15.07 -16.11
C ARG A 109 2.35 14.14 -14.98
N PHE A 110 1.43 13.44 -14.33
CA PHE A 110 1.68 12.67 -13.11
C PHE A 110 1.40 11.17 -13.27
N GLY A 111 1.09 10.70 -14.49
CA GLY A 111 0.64 9.34 -14.75
C GLY A 111 1.58 8.23 -14.25
N HIS A 112 2.87 8.53 -14.16
CA HIS A 112 3.93 7.62 -13.73
C HIS A 112 4.21 7.69 -12.22
N SER A 113 3.76 8.74 -11.53
CA SER A 113 3.96 8.93 -10.10
C SER A 113 3.08 7.94 -9.33
N PHE A 114 3.66 7.28 -8.33
CA PHE A 114 2.99 6.28 -7.50
C PHE A 114 2.42 6.94 -6.24
N PHE A 115 1.21 6.51 -5.87
CA PHE A 115 0.50 7.02 -4.72
C PHE A 115 -0.03 5.86 -3.90
N ASN A 116 -0.05 6.06 -2.58
CA ASN A 116 -0.66 5.15 -1.65
C ASN A 116 -2.19 5.29 -1.72
N VAL A 117 -2.86 4.20 -2.06
CA VAL A 117 -4.31 4.18 -2.28
C VAL A 117 -4.94 3.17 -1.34
N HIS A 118 -5.91 3.64 -0.55
CA HIS A 118 -6.78 2.77 0.21
C HIS A 118 -7.70 1.99 -0.72
N TRP A 119 -7.47 0.69 -0.75
CA TRP A 119 -8.29 -0.26 -1.49
C TRP A 119 -9.25 -0.96 -0.53
N ARG A 120 -10.21 -0.22 0.01
CA ARG A 120 -11.19 -0.76 0.97
C ARG A 120 -12.50 -1.03 0.27
N ASN A 121 -12.68 -2.24 -0.27
CA ASN A 121 -14.03 -2.73 -0.54
C ASN A 121 -14.63 -3.15 0.81
N LEU A 122 -15.67 -2.46 1.27
CA LEU A 122 -16.29 -2.66 2.60
C LEU A 122 -16.81 -4.09 2.87
N SER A 123 -16.78 -4.95 1.86
CA SER A 123 -17.24 -6.34 1.90
C SER A 123 -16.17 -7.39 1.55
N ASP A 124 -14.90 -7.02 1.42
CA ASP A 124 -13.84 -7.97 1.05
C ASP A 124 -12.64 -7.92 2.00
N GLU A 125 -12.53 -8.90 2.89
CA GLU A 125 -11.41 -9.10 3.81
C GLU A 125 -10.11 -9.50 3.09
N ASN A 126 -10.15 -9.82 1.79
CA ASN A 126 -9.00 -10.34 1.04
C ASN A 126 -8.18 -9.28 0.31
N HIS A 127 -8.66 -8.03 0.21
CA HIS A 127 -7.90 -6.97 -0.44
C HIS A 127 -6.94 -6.28 0.55
N PRO A 128 -5.69 -5.98 0.14
CA PRO A 128 -4.78 -5.21 0.98
C PRO A 128 -5.38 -3.83 1.27
N ALA A 129 -5.31 -3.39 2.54
CA ALA A 129 -5.88 -2.10 2.96
C ALA A 129 -5.30 -0.90 2.20
N TYR A 130 -4.07 -1.04 1.69
CA TYR A 130 -3.33 -0.03 0.95
C TYR A 130 -2.59 -0.65 -0.23
N VAL A 131 -2.60 0.05 -1.37
CA VAL A 131 -1.94 -0.33 -2.62
C VAL A 131 -1.23 0.89 -3.16
N ASP A 132 0.07 0.78 -3.42
CA ASP A 132 0.75 1.78 -4.23
C ASP A 132 0.37 1.61 -5.70
N MET A 133 -0.12 2.69 -6.29
CA MET A 133 -0.71 2.70 -7.61
C MET A 133 -0.23 3.92 -8.38
N PRO A 134 0.21 3.77 -9.64
CA PRO A 134 0.51 4.92 -10.46
C PRO A 134 -0.77 5.72 -10.73
N MET A 135 -0.69 7.05 -10.82
CA MET A 135 -1.85 7.93 -11.06
C MET A 135 -2.73 7.43 -12.21
N THR A 136 -2.11 6.96 -13.30
CA THR A 136 -2.83 6.40 -14.47
C THR A 136 -3.79 5.29 -14.06
N ASP A 137 -3.31 4.31 -13.28
CA ASP A 137 -4.10 3.16 -12.86
C ASP A 137 -5.17 3.56 -11.83
N PHE A 138 -4.84 4.52 -10.97
CA PHE A 138 -5.80 5.08 -10.03
C PHE A 138 -6.97 5.75 -10.76
N LEU A 139 -6.69 6.62 -11.73
CA LEU A 139 -7.70 7.29 -12.55
C LEU A 139 -8.60 6.30 -13.31
N ASP A 140 -8.05 5.17 -13.76
CA ASP A 140 -8.81 4.13 -14.46
C ASP A 140 -9.78 3.35 -13.54
N THR A 141 -9.57 3.44 -12.23
CA THR A 141 -10.16 2.52 -11.24
C THR A 141 -11.02 3.22 -10.19
N TYR A 142 -10.66 4.43 -9.76
CA TYR A 142 -11.22 5.09 -8.56
C TYR A 142 -12.72 5.35 -8.59
N ARG A 143 -13.29 5.49 -9.80
CA ARG A 143 -14.74 5.61 -10.01
C ARG A 143 -15.47 4.28 -9.88
N LYS A 144 -14.85 3.18 -10.29
CA LYS A 144 -15.46 1.84 -10.38
C LYS A 144 -15.43 1.14 -9.02
N GLU A 145 -14.25 1.11 -8.41
CA GLU A 145 -13.98 0.32 -7.21
C GLU A 145 -14.14 1.12 -5.90
N LYS A 146 -14.53 2.40 -5.99
CA LYS A 146 -14.63 3.30 -4.83
C LYS A 146 -13.38 3.24 -3.93
N ILE A 147 -12.22 3.42 -4.54
CA ILE A 147 -10.93 3.50 -3.84
C ILE A 147 -10.60 4.97 -3.51
N TYR A 148 -9.78 5.17 -2.47
CA TYR A 148 -9.48 6.48 -1.90
C TYR A 148 -7.96 6.68 -1.82
N MET A 149 -7.43 7.70 -2.48
CA MET A 149 -6.01 8.02 -2.36
C MET A 149 -5.76 8.84 -1.09
N ASP A 150 -4.82 8.36 -0.28
CA ASP A 150 -4.27 9.06 0.88
C ASP A 150 -2.76 8.91 0.81
N SER A 151 -2.10 9.90 0.22
CA SER A 151 -0.68 9.79 -0.10
C SER A 151 0.03 11.12 0.04
N THR A 152 1.34 11.08 0.25
CA THR A 152 2.18 12.26 0.06
C THR A 152 2.10 12.72 -1.39
N ILE A 153 2.18 14.03 -1.62
CA ILE A 153 2.26 14.54 -2.99
C ILE A 153 3.60 14.12 -3.62
N SER A 154 3.64 13.98 -4.94
CA SER A 154 4.90 13.76 -5.65
C SER A 154 5.68 15.08 -5.81
N PRO A 155 7.01 15.02 -6.05
CA PRO A 155 7.81 16.19 -6.38
C PRO A 155 7.23 17.05 -7.50
N GLU A 156 6.71 16.43 -8.56
CA GLU A 156 6.14 17.12 -9.72
C GLU A 156 4.81 17.79 -9.37
N MET A 157 3.98 17.15 -8.52
CA MET A 157 2.73 17.75 -8.06
C MET A 157 2.98 18.94 -7.14
N ALA A 158 4.09 18.94 -6.41
CA ALA A 158 4.49 20.04 -5.53
C ALA A 158 4.88 21.33 -6.28
N GLU A 159 5.14 21.26 -7.60
CA GLU A 159 5.33 22.44 -8.47
C GLU A 159 4.02 23.20 -8.71
N ASP A 160 2.87 22.51 -8.63
CA ASP A 160 1.54 23.10 -8.87
C ASP A 160 0.93 23.72 -7.58
N LEU A 161 1.69 23.74 -6.48
CA LEU A 161 1.26 24.16 -5.14
C LEU A 161 2.23 25.16 -4.53
N THR A 162 1.71 26.14 -3.78
CA THR A 162 2.49 26.93 -2.81
C THR A 162 2.03 26.58 -1.39
N PHE A 163 2.82 26.85 -0.36
CA PHE A 163 2.29 26.77 1.00
C PHE A 163 1.24 27.88 1.21
N PRO A 164 0.11 27.62 1.89
CA PRO A 164 -0.86 28.67 2.20
C PRO A 164 -0.18 29.83 2.92
N GLY A 165 -0.54 31.08 2.58
CA GLY A 165 0.23 32.25 3.00
C GLY A 165 0.41 32.35 4.52
N PHE A 166 -0.63 32.00 5.28
CA PHE A 166 -0.58 32.02 6.75
C PHE A 166 0.31 30.94 7.38
N VAL A 167 0.84 29.97 6.61
CA VAL A 167 1.82 28.97 7.07
C VAL A 167 3.16 29.04 6.33
N ALA A 168 3.28 29.89 5.31
CA ALA A 168 4.46 29.99 4.47
C ALA A 168 5.60 30.82 5.12
N CYS A 169 5.93 30.49 6.38
CA CYS A 169 7.05 31.09 7.11
C CYS A 169 7.88 30.02 7.82
N GLU A 170 9.16 30.30 8.06
CA GLU A 170 10.10 29.33 8.66
C GLU A 170 9.63 28.81 10.03
N GLY A 171 9.07 29.68 10.89
CA GLY A 171 8.60 29.29 12.22
C GLY A 171 7.54 28.18 12.20
N LEU A 172 6.56 28.25 11.28
CA LEU A 172 5.52 27.22 11.13
C LEU A 172 6.01 26.01 10.34
N LEU A 173 6.81 26.22 9.30
CA LEU A 173 7.33 25.12 8.49
C LEU A 173 8.35 24.25 9.24
N LYS A 174 9.04 24.76 10.26
CA LYS A 174 9.87 23.92 11.17
C LYS A 174 9.06 22.85 11.90
N MET A 175 7.76 23.05 12.03
CA MET A 175 6.84 22.11 12.67
C MET A 175 6.08 21.26 11.63
N LEU A 176 6.41 21.37 10.34
CA LEU A 176 5.77 20.62 9.27
C LEU A 176 5.99 19.11 9.48
N LYS A 177 4.88 18.36 9.55
CA LYS A 177 4.91 16.90 9.68
C LYS A 177 4.79 16.21 8.33
N GLN A 178 3.88 16.68 7.48
CA GLN A 178 3.54 16.07 6.21
C GLN A 178 2.71 17.02 5.35
N VAL A 179 2.84 16.93 4.02
CA VAL A 179 1.82 17.41 3.09
C VAL A 179 1.23 16.19 2.38
N ALA A 180 -0.07 16.01 2.52
CA ALA A 180 -0.80 14.87 1.98
C ALA A 180 -1.83 15.32 0.94
N MET A 181 -2.18 14.42 0.03
CA MET A 181 -3.24 14.58 -0.93
C MET A 181 -4.32 13.53 -0.69
N PHE A 182 -5.56 13.99 -0.81
CA PHE A 182 -6.76 13.17 -0.72
C PHE A 182 -7.51 13.23 -2.03
N PHE A 183 -7.66 12.09 -2.71
CA PHE A 183 -8.32 12.00 -4.01
C PHE A 183 -9.33 10.85 -4.05
N ASN A 184 -10.60 11.15 -4.35
CA ASN A 184 -11.64 10.15 -4.55
C ASN A 184 -12.72 10.58 -5.56
N ALA A 185 -13.73 9.73 -5.74
CA ALA A 185 -14.81 9.92 -6.69
C ALA A 185 -16.05 10.67 -6.14
N GLY A 186 -15.92 11.38 -5.02
CA GLY A 186 -16.98 12.22 -4.44
C GLY A 186 -17.97 11.51 -3.51
N TRP A 187 -17.69 10.27 -3.08
CA TRP A 187 -18.57 9.46 -2.22
C TRP A 187 -18.10 9.35 -0.76
N SER A 188 -16.90 9.84 -0.42
CA SER A 188 -16.29 9.60 0.89
C SER A 188 -16.96 10.43 1.99
N SER A 189 -17.14 9.79 3.15
CA SER A 189 -17.57 10.39 4.40
C SER A 189 -16.63 9.87 5.48
N THR A 190 -15.99 10.75 6.25
CA THR A 190 -15.16 10.30 7.38
C THR A 190 -16.04 9.87 8.53
N ASP A 191 -15.52 9.00 9.39
CA ASP A 191 -16.04 8.84 10.75
C ASP A 191 -15.86 10.16 11.52
N ILE A 192 -16.55 10.30 12.66
CA ILE A 192 -16.35 11.43 13.57
C ILE A 192 -15.06 11.16 14.34
N HIS A 193 -14.04 11.99 14.14
CA HIS A 193 -12.73 11.77 14.75
C HIS A 193 -12.02 13.09 15.05
N LEU A 194 -10.93 13.03 15.81
CA LEU A 194 -10.01 14.14 15.99
C LEU A 194 -8.67 13.86 15.32
N ASP A 195 -7.99 14.93 14.93
CA ASP A 195 -6.60 14.87 14.53
C ASP A 195 -5.69 15.26 15.69
N VAL A 196 -4.56 14.57 15.79
CA VAL A 196 -3.47 14.87 16.75
C VAL A 196 -2.42 15.83 16.17
N THR A 197 -2.82 16.59 15.16
CA THR A 197 -2.01 17.58 14.47
C THR A 197 -2.84 18.80 14.16
N GLU A 198 -2.18 19.94 13.97
CA GLU A 198 -2.82 21.10 13.36
C GLU A 198 -3.07 20.79 11.88
N THR A 199 -4.34 20.77 11.48
CA THR A 199 -4.76 20.34 10.14
C THR A 199 -5.15 21.55 9.30
N ILE A 200 -4.42 21.79 8.22
CA ILE A 200 -4.69 22.86 7.26
C ILE A 200 -5.10 22.21 5.96
N PHE A 201 -6.38 22.30 5.62
CA PHE A 201 -6.99 21.49 4.57
C PHE A 201 -7.51 22.38 3.43
N ALA A 202 -6.84 22.27 2.28
CA ALA A 202 -7.14 23.02 1.06
C ALA A 202 -7.99 22.18 0.09
N GLN A 203 -9.17 22.67 -0.26
CA GLN A 203 -10.00 22.03 -1.28
C GLN A 203 -9.52 22.45 -2.67
N VAL A 204 -9.04 21.49 -3.47
CA VAL A 204 -8.47 21.77 -4.80
C VAL A 204 -9.51 21.59 -5.91
N VAL A 205 -10.24 20.47 -5.90
CA VAL A 205 -11.30 20.16 -6.88
C VAL A 205 -12.51 19.58 -6.17
N GLY A 206 -13.72 20.01 -6.54
CA GLY A 206 -14.96 19.60 -5.88
C GLY A 206 -15.20 20.39 -4.59
N GLY A 207 -16.01 19.83 -3.68
CA GLY A 207 -16.31 20.46 -2.39
C GLY A 207 -16.34 19.47 -1.24
N ARG A 208 -16.37 20.00 -0.02
CA ARG A 208 -16.53 19.22 1.22
C ARG A 208 -17.37 19.98 2.23
N HIS A 209 -18.29 19.28 2.87
CA HIS A 209 -19.00 19.76 4.04
C HIS A 209 -18.27 19.31 5.30
N TRP A 210 -17.98 20.27 6.17
CA TRP A 210 -17.28 20.07 7.42
C TRP A 210 -18.23 20.33 8.58
N ILE A 211 -18.23 19.42 9.54
CA ILE A 211 -18.92 19.55 10.81
C ILE A 211 -17.85 19.36 11.88
N LEU A 212 -17.69 20.35 12.74
CA LEU A 212 -16.71 20.34 13.81
C LEU A 212 -17.39 20.54 15.16
N THR A 213 -16.73 20.04 16.20
CA THR A 213 -17.04 20.36 17.58
C THR A 213 -15.78 20.51 18.40
N THR A 214 -15.89 21.25 19.50
CA THR A 214 -14.77 21.57 20.37
C THR A 214 -14.23 20.32 21.05
N PRO A 215 -12.93 20.31 21.43
CA PRO A 215 -12.37 19.22 22.22
C PRO A 215 -13.19 18.92 23.49
N ARG A 216 -13.68 19.97 24.18
CA ARG A 216 -14.45 19.85 25.44
C ARG A 216 -15.80 19.13 25.27
N ASP A 217 -16.39 19.19 24.09
CA ASP A 217 -17.63 18.49 23.77
C ASP A 217 -17.39 17.02 23.37
N GLY A 218 -16.12 16.60 23.22
CA GLY A 218 -15.73 15.23 22.89
C GLY A 218 -16.29 14.16 23.83
N LYS A 219 -16.44 14.47 25.13
CA LYS A 219 -17.10 13.61 26.11
C LYS A 219 -18.55 13.23 25.74
N TYR A 220 -19.21 14.01 24.90
CA TYR A 220 -20.57 13.73 24.41
C TYR A 220 -20.59 12.87 23.14
N LEU A 221 -19.40 12.53 22.61
CA LEU A 221 -19.21 11.65 21.46
C LEU A 221 -18.86 10.21 21.87
N TYR A 222 -18.88 9.88 23.16
CA TYR A 222 -18.74 8.51 23.68
C TYR A 222 -17.43 7.82 23.25
N THR A 223 -16.34 8.59 23.15
CA THR A 223 -15.00 8.09 22.80
C THR A 223 -14.32 7.34 23.95
N ASP A 224 -14.61 7.74 25.19
CA ASP A 224 -14.10 7.12 26.43
C ASP A 224 -14.58 5.67 26.66
N ASP A 225 -15.68 5.26 26.05
CA ASP A 225 -16.32 3.95 26.33
C ASP A 225 -15.61 2.76 25.65
N PHE A 226 -14.53 3.00 24.91
CA PHE A 226 -13.81 2.00 24.11
C PHE A 226 -12.31 2.01 24.42
N GLU A 227 -11.78 0.89 24.93
CA GLU A 227 -10.33 0.69 25.04
C GLU A 227 -9.78 -0.05 23.80
N PRO A 228 -8.70 0.44 23.15
CA PRO A 228 -7.98 1.70 23.41
C PRO A 228 -8.60 2.92 22.71
N HIS A 229 -8.49 4.10 23.34
CA HIS A 229 -8.89 5.38 22.75
C HIS A 229 -8.09 5.67 21.47
N ASN A 230 -8.78 5.68 20.33
CA ASN A 230 -8.18 5.90 19.02
C ASN A 230 -8.57 7.26 18.41
N GLY A 231 -9.27 8.12 19.17
CA GLY A 231 -9.75 9.41 18.69
C GLY A 231 -10.91 9.33 17.69
N ILE A 232 -11.60 8.19 17.58
CA ILE A 232 -12.75 7.97 16.70
C ILE A 232 -14.00 7.70 17.54
N SER A 233 -15.08 8.41 17.27
CA SER A 233 -16.36 8.21 17.95
C SER A 233 -17.08 6.96 17.43
N PRO A 234 -17.71 6.16 18.30
CA PRO A 234 -18.59 5.04 17.92
C PRO A 234 -19.91 5.48 17.29
N VAL A 235 -20.21 6.79 17.29
CA VAL A 235 -21.48 7.33 16.79
C VAL A 235 -21.50 7.22 15.26
N ASN A 236 -22.52 6.57 14.72
CA ASN A 236 -22.72 6.49 13.28
C ASN A 236 -23.09 7.87 12.72
N GLN A 237 -22.18 8.43 11.94
CA GLN A 237 -22.27 9.75 11.32
C GLN A 237 -23.36 9.87 10.25
N GLU A 238 -23.77 8.77 9.64
CA GLU A 238 -24.85 8.77 8.63
C GLU A 238 -26.24 8.57 9.26
N ALA A 239 -26.32 8.02 10.48
CA ALA A 239 -27.56 7.82 11.21
C ALA A 239 -27.33 7.85 12.74
N VAL A 240 -27.43 9.03 13.34
CA VAL A 240 -27.17 9.25 14.77
C VAL A 240 -28.32 8.69 15.61
N ASP A 241 -28.05 7.58 16.30
CA ASP A 241 -29.00 6.98 17.23
C ASP A 241 -28.99 7.73 18.58
N LEU A 242 -29.85 8.74 18.70
CA LEU A 242 -30.05 9.50 19.94
C LEU A 242 -30.70 8.71 21.09
N THR A 243 -31.18 7.48 20.88
CA THR A 243 -31.62 6.63 21.99
C THR A 243 -30.43 5.94 22.64
N LYS A 244 -29.46 5.52 21.82
CA LYS A 244 -28.19 4.92 22.27
C LYS A 244 -27.18 5.97 22.72
N PHE A 245 -27.11 7.10 22.02
CA PHE A 245 -26.14 8.18 22.25
C PHE A 245 -26.85 9.53 22.49
N PRO A 246 -27.68 9.67 23.55
CA PRO A 246 -28.49 10.86 23.78
C PRO A 246 -27.69 12.15 23.94
N ASP A 247 -26.47 12.07 24.47
CA ASP A 247 -25.66 13.25 24.78
C ASP A 247 -25.09 13.93 23.54
N VAL A 248 -25.10 13.27 22.38
CA VAL A 248 -24.70 13.85 21.09
C VAL A 248 -25.54 15.08 20.73
N SER A 249 -26.75 15.18 21.26
CA SER A 249 -27.64 16.35 21.10
C SER A 249 -27.17 17.61 21.84
N LYS A 250 -26.28 17.47 22.84
CA LYS A 250 -25.75 18.56 23.66
C LYS A 250 -24.60 19.31 22.99
N ILE A 251 -24.02 18.72 21.95
CA ILE A 251 -22.83 19.21 21.26
C ILE A 251 -23.13 20.53 20.52
N VAL A 252 -22.20 21.48 20.59
CA VAL A 252 -22.24 22.67 19.74
C VAL A 252 -21.64 22.35 18.37
N ILE A 253 -22.42 22.53 17.31
CA ILE A 253 -21.96 22.26 15.94
C ILE A 253 -21.41 23.52 15.28
N TYR A 254 -20.21 23.41 14.74
CA TYR A 254 -19.58 24.38 13.87
C TYR A 254 -19.57 23.78 12.46
N ASN A 255 -20.30 24.34 11.50
CA ASN A 255 -20.32 23.78 10.16
C ASN A 255 -19.88 24.79 9.10
N THR A 256 -19.30 24.28 8.03
CA THR A 256 -18.92 25.06 6.86
C THR A 256 -18.86 24.17 5.63
N THR A 257 -18.94 24.77 4.46
CA THR A 257 -18.76 24.06 3.19
C THR A 257 -17.62 24.71 2.44
N LEU A 258 -16.61 23.92 2.07
CA LEU A 258 -15.50 24.34 1.24
C LEU A 258 -15.79 24.02 -0.22
N GLU A 259 -15.52 24.98 -1.09
CA GLU A 259 -15.50 24.83 -2.54
C GLU A 259 -14.05 24.92 -3.04
N ALA A 260 -13.82 24.61 -4.32
CA ALA A 260 -12.49 24.67 -4.91
C ALA A 260 -11.82 26.06 -4.72
N GLY A 261 -10.62 26.05 -4.15
CA GLY A 261 -9.84 27.24 -3.80
C GLY A 261 -10.06 27.74 -2.36
N ASP A 262 -10.96 27.13 -1.59
CA ASP A 262 -11.13 27.40 -0.18
C ASP A 262 -10.17 26.55 0.67
N ILE A 263 -9.89 27.03 1.88
CA ILE A 263 -9.05 26.32 2.86
C ILE A 263 -9.62 26.49 4.27
N ILE A 264 -9.53 25.42 5.06
CA ILE A 264 -9.88 25.42 6.48
C ILE A 264 -8.65 25.09 7.32
N TYR A 265 -8.50 25.78 8.43
CA TYR A 265 -7.63 25.39 9.53
C TYR A 265 -8.50 24.78 10.64
N VAL A 266 -8.18 23.54 11.00
CA VAL A 266 -8.80 22.77 12.09
C VAL A 266 -7.76 22.57 13.18
N PRO A 267 -7.99 23.11 14.39
CA PRO A 267 -7.02 22.98 15.45
C PRO A 267 -6.86 21.54 15.96
N GLU A 268 -5.65 21.16 16.34
CA GLU A 268 -5.36 19.88 16.99
C GLU A 268 -6.34 19.61 18.15
N GLY A 269 -6.96 18.42 18.16
CA GLY A 269 -7.93 17.99 19.16
C GLY A 269 -9.39 18.33 18.86
N TRP A 270 -9.70 19.11 17.80
CA TRP A 270 -11.08 19.33 17.39
C TRP A 270 -11.65 18.08 16.71
N PHE A 271 -12.79 17.61 17.22
CA PHE A 271 -13.54 16.55 16.58
C PHE A 271 -14.22 17.09 15.33
N HIS A 272 -14.20 16.28 14.28
CA HIS A 272 -14.78 16.67 13.01
C HIS A 272 -15.27 15.46 12.20
N GLN A 273 -16.19 15.77 11.29
CA GLN A 273 -16.77 14.86 10.31
C GLN A 273 -16.76 15.59 8.97
N VAL A 274 -16.25 14.93 7.93
CA VAL A 274 -16.07 15.52 6.61
C VAL A 274 -16.76 14.67 5.58
N ARG A 275 -17.69 15.29 4.83
CA ARG A 275 -18.40 14.65 3.73
C ARG A 275 -18.06 15.33 2.42
N THR A 276 -17.72 14.56 1.39
CA THR A 276 -17.53 15.13 0.05
C THR A 276 -18.83 15.66 -0.52
N LYS A 277 -18.73 16.76 -1.25
CA LYS A 277 -19.80 17.42 -2.00
C LYS A 277 -19.41 17.47 -3.47
N GLY A 278 -20.36 17.19 -4.35
CA GLY A 278 -20.14 17.17 -5.79
C GLY A 278 -19.69 15.80 -6.31
N GLY A 279 -19.22 15.77 -7.56
CA GLY A 279 -18.79 14.55 -8.24
C GLY A 279 -17.27 14.40 -8.31
N ALA A 280 -16.85 13.40 -9.07
CA ALA A 280 -15.46 13.10 -9.36
C ALA A 280 -14.91 13.98 -10.52
N PRO A 281 -13.64 14.40 -10.47
CA PRO A 281 -12.68 14.17 -9.37
C PRO A 281 -12.94 15.07 -8.16
N ASN A 282 -12.73 14.56 -6.94
CA ASN A 282 -12.68 15.36 -5.72
C ASN A 282 -11.28 15.26 -5.12
N ILE A 283 -10.57 16.39 -5.06
CA ILE A 283 -9.15 16.45 -4.68
C ILE A 283 -8.95 17.51 -3.62
N ALA A 284 -8.20 17.19 -2.58
CA ALA A 284 -7.68 18.15 -1.62
C ALA A 284 -6.23 17.88 -1.26
N VAL A 285 -5.61 18.91 -0.71
CA VAL A 285 -4.26 18.86 -0.15
C VAL A 285 -4.35 19.30 1.30
N ALA A 286 -3.74 18.56 2.20
CA ALA A 286 -3.61 18.92 3.60
C ALA A 286 -2.16 19.14 3.98
N VAL A 287 -1.93 20.18 4.78
CA VAL A 287 -0.66 20.45 5.45
C VAL A 287 -0.87 20.15 6.93
N PHE A 288 -0.08 19.21 7.45
CA PHE A 288 -0.12 18.80 8.86
C PHE A 288 1.06 19.39 9.60
N ILE A 289 0.81 20.03 10.74
CA ILE A 289 1.83 20.64 11.58
C ILE A 289 1.80 20.01 12.98
N ASN A 290 2.97 19.60 13.47
CA ASN A 290 3.16 19.08 14.83
C ASN A 290 3.41 20.25 15.79
N PHE A 291 2.36 20.67 16.51
CA PHE A 291 2.45 21.82 17.41
C PHE A 291 2.52 21.42 18.89
N LEU A 292 1.53 20.68 19.39
CA LEU A 292 1.45 20.35 20.82
C LEU A 292 2.24 19.10 21.18
N TRP A 293 2.19 18.07 20.33
CA TRP A 293 2.66 16.71 20.66
C TRP A 293 1.85 16.09 21.82
N CYS A 294 0.56 16.40 21.88
CA CYS A 294 -0.32 16.00 22.98
C CYS A 294 -0.26 14.51 23.32
N MET A 295 -0.21 13.65 22.29
CA MET A 295 -0.13 12.20 22.43
C MET A 295 1.10 11.73 23.23
N TRP A 296 2.18 12.52 23.27
CA TRP A 296 3.42 12.16 23.96
C TRP A 296 3.66 12.98 25.24
N GLU A 297 3.18 14.22 25.26
CA GLU A 297 3.41 15.17 26.36
C GLU A 297 2.31 15.12 27.43
N CYS A 298 1.13 14.60 27.10
CA CYS A 298 0.02 14.43 28.04
C CYS A 298 -0.03 13.00 28.57
N PRO A 299 -0.43 12.81 29.84
CA PRO A 299 -0.53 11.48 30.43
C PRO A 299 -1.59 10.63 29.71
N ASP A 300 -1.37 9.32 29.65
CA ASP A 300 -2.42 8.36 29.29
C ASP A 300 -3.49 8.36 30.40
N SER A 301 -4.57 9.12 30.17
CA SER A 301 -5.68 9.34 31.09
C SER A 301 -7.03 9.18 30.38
N ASN A 302 -8.16 9.39 31.08
CA ASN A 302 -9.45 9.55 30.41
C ASN A 302 -9.45 10.79 29.49
N ASP A 303 -10.37 10.86 28.53
CA ASP A 303 -10.38 11.88 27.50
C ASP A 303 -10.50 13.29 28.09
N ALA A 304 -11.30 13.46 29.14
CA ALA A 304 -11.48 14.75 29.78
C ALA A 304 -10.17 15.29 30.38
N GLU A 305 -9.40 14.44 31.06
CA GLU A 305 -8.08 14.79 31.61
C GLU A 305 -7.03 15.01 30.52
N TYR A 306 -7.07 14.21 29.45
CA TYR A 306 -6.18 14.36 28.29
C TYR A 306 -6.44 15.69 27.59
N ILE A 307 -7.71 16.01 27.32
CA ILE A 307 -8.15 17.28 26.71
C ILE A 307 -7.72 18.49 27.55
N GLU A 308 -7.95 18.47 28.87
CA GLU A 308 -7.54 19.58 29.74
C GLU A 308 -6.01 19.73 29.81
N SER A 309 -5.26 18.63 29.76
CA SER A 309 -3.80 18.65 29.69
C SER A 309 -3.30 19.28 28.39
N CYS A 310 -3.91 18.90 27.25
CA CYS A 310 -3.66 19.52 25.95
C CYS A 310 -3.96 21.01 25.91
N ILE A 311 -5.06 21.45 26.52
CA ILE A 311 -5.43 22.86 26.60
C ILE A 311 -4.36 23.64 27.36
N LYS A 312 -3.94 23.15 28.53
CA LYS A 312 -2.87 23.77 29.32
C LYS A 312 -1.55 23.81 28.56
N LEU A 313 -1.20 22.74 27.85
CA LEU A 313 0.02 22.67 27.05
C LEU A 313 0.01 23.74 25.94
N ARG A 314 -1.15 23.96 25.29
CA ARG A 314 -1.33 25.00 24.28
C ARG A 314 -1.14 26.41 24.86
N GLU A 315 -1.71 26.67 26.03
CA GLU A 315 -1.57 27.97 26.72
C GLU A 315 -0.11 28.30 27.09
N GLN A 316 0.70 27.28 27.35
CA GLN A 316 2.12 27.41 27.69
C GLN A 316 3.03 27.66 26.48
N LYS A 317 2.57 27.43 25.24
CA LYS A 317 3.37 27.69 24.03
C LYS A 317 3.72 29.18 23.92
N PRO A 318 4.86 29.55 23.31
CA PRO A 318 5.31 30.94 23.18
C PRO A 318 4.23 31.87 22.62
N THR A 319 4.18 33.12 23.07
CA THR A 319 3.15 34.09 22.62
C THR A 319 3.37 34.63 21.22
N GLU A 320 4.62 34.58 20.75
CA GLU A 320 5.08 35.13 19.49
C GLU A 320 5.77 34.04 18.68
N LEU A 321 5.72 34.20 17.36
CA LEU A 321 6.31 33.29 16.39
C LEU A 321 7.32 34.07 15.54
N GLU A 322 8.53 33.55 15.41
CA GLU A 322 9.53 34.14 14.52
C GLU A 322 9.32 33.68 13.07
N CYS A 323 9.00 34.63 12.19
CA CYS A 323 8.83 34.41 10.75
C CYS A 323 9.78 35.30 9.94
N ASN A 324 11.10 35.14 10.15
CA ASN A 324 12.13 35.94 9.46
C ASN A 324 12.18 35.69 7.95
N ILE A 325 11.84 34.47 7.52
CA ILE A 325 11.82 34.06 6.12
C ILE A 325 10.36 33.83 5.70
N ARG A 326 9.91 34.57 4.69
CA ARG A 326 8.63 34.38 4.00
C ARG A 326 8.84 33.57 2.72
N MET A 327 7.92 32.65 2.45
CA MET A 327 8.02 31.68 1.35
C MET A 327 6.72 31.58 0.54
N GLU A 328 5.86 32.60 0.65
CA GLU A 328 4.51 32.63 0.08
C GLU A 328 4.52 32.55 -1.45
N ASP A 329 5.56 33.07 -2.08
CA ASP A 329 5.74 33.09 -3.54
C ASP A 329 6.49 31.87 -4.09
N LEU A 330 6.96 30.98 -3.21
CA LEU A 330 7.68 29.77 -3.61
C LEU A 330 6.72 28.59 -3.69
N THR A 331 6.89 27.78 -4.73
CA THR A 331 6.25 26.48 -4.80
C THR A 331 6.70 25.59 -3.65
N VAL A 332 5.89 24.62 -3.25
CA VAL A 332 6.26 23.64 -2.23
C VAL A 332 7.58 22.96 -2.62
N ARG A 333 7.78 22.63 -3.90
CA ARG A 333 9.03 22.08 -4.42
C ARG A 333 10.23 23.01 -4.21
N GLU A 334 10.10 24.29 -4.53
CA GLU A 334 11.19 25.28 -4.35
C GLU A 334 11.53 25.50 -2.88
N VAL A 335 10.53 25.57 -1.99
CA VAL A 335 10.75 25.68 -0.55
C VAL A 335 11.57 24.51 -0.03
N LEU A 336 11.13 23.28 -0.34
CA LEU A 336 11.80 22.06 0.13
C LEU A 336 13.20 21.91 -0.48
N THR A 337 13.41 22.35 -1.72
CA THR A 337 14.73 22.33 -2.37
C THR A 337 15.68 23.37 -1.76
N LYS A 338 15.19 24.58 -1.50
CA LYS A 338 16.01 25.70 -0.99
C LYS A 338 16.28 25.59 0.51
N TYR A 339 15.34 25.01 1.26
CA TYR A 339 15.41 24.88 2.71
C TYR A 339 15.19 23.40 3.11
N PRO A 340 16.13 22.50 2.77
CA PRO A 340 15.94 21.06 2.96
C PRO A 340 15.77 20.66 4.44
N TYR A 341 16.24 21.47 5.39
CA TYR A 341 16.04 21.28 6.82
C TYR A 341 14.59 21.50 7.29
N LEU A 342 13.71 22.01 6.42
CA LEU A 342 12.26 22.11 6.64
C LEU A 342 11.50 20.94 6.00
N THR A 343 12.20 19.97 5.39
CA THR A 343 11.57 18.81 4.74
C THR A 343 11.01 17.87 5.81
N PRO A 344 9.70 17.56 5.76
CA PRO A 344 9.13 16.63 6.70
C PRO A 344 9.63 15.20 6.44
N PRO A 345 9.72 14.34 7.47
CA PRO A 345 10.17 12.94 7.31
C PRO A 345 9.42 12.17 6.21
N ALA A 346 8.11 12.40 6.08
CA ALA A 346 7.28 11.77 5.04
C ALA A 346 7.68 12.15 3.60
N MET A 347 8.42 13.25 3.42
CA MET A 347 8.91 13.74 2.12
C MET A 347 10.42 13.60 1.95
N GLU A 348 11.16 13.12 2.95
CA GLU A 348 12.60 12.83 2.80
C GLU A 348 12.84 11.84 1.64
N GLN A 349 11.86 10.96 1.38
CA GLN A 349 11.88 9.99 0.27
C GLN A 349 11.84 10.64 -1.13
N TRP A 350 11.52 11.94 -1.24
CA TRP A 350 11.67 12.69 -2.49
C TRP A 350 13.13 12.82 -2.92
N ASN A 351 14.04 12.73 -1.95
CA ASN A 351 15.48 12.65 -2.20
C ASN A 351 15.84 11.18 -2.43
N GLU A 352 15.33 10.62 -3.54
CA GLU A 352 15.79 9.37 -4.16
C GLU A 352 16.18 8.25 -3.19
N LYS A 353 15.19 7.48 -2.70
CA LYS A 353 15.43 6.03 -2.66
C LYS A 353 15.36 5.56 -4.11
N GLU A 354 16.49 5.67 -4.82
CA GLU A 354 16.71 4.92 -6.05
C GLU A 354 16.24 3.48 -5.79
N GLU A 355 15.50 2.90 -6.75
CA GLU A 355 15.29 1.45 -6.77
C GLU A 355 16.65 0.82 -6.46
N THR A 356 16.74 0.01 -5.39
CA THR A 356 18.04 -0.46 -4.87
C THR A 356 18.94 -0.88 -6.03
N ASP A 357 20.16 -0.32 -6.09
CA ASP A 357 21.07 -0.50 -7.21
C ASP A 357 21.08 -1.95 -7.71
N PRO A 358 21.01 -2.16 -9.04
CA PRO A 358 21.08 -3.50 -9.57
C PRO A 358 22.37 -4.18 -9.13
N PHE A 359 22.30 -5.47 -8.83
CA PHE A 359 23.48 -6.21 -8.39
C PHE A 359 24.44 -6.39 -9.57
N LEU A 360 25.67 -5.88 -9.43
CA LEU A 360 26.72 -6.11 -10.43
C LEU A 360 27.21 -7.56 -10.33
N LEU A 361 26.79 -8.40 -11.28
CA LEU A 361 27.24 -9.77 -11.39
C LEU A 361 28.75 -9.82 -11.72
N LYS A 362 29.41 -10.92 -11.35
CA LYS A 362 30.82 -11.16 -11.71
C LYS A 362 31.09 -11.19 -13.21
N SER A 363 30.07 -11.43 -14.02
CA SER A 363 30.12 -11.32 -15.47
C SER A 363 30.22 -9.86 -15.97
N GLY A 364 30.05 -8.87 -15.09
CA GLY A 364 30.07 -7.43 -15.40
C GLY A 364 28.70 -6.85 -15.79
N TYR A 365 27.63 -7.65 -15.73
CA TYR A 365 26.27 -7.22 -16.04
C TYR A 365 25.47 -6.92 -14.78
N GLU A 366 24.63 -5.90 -14.84
CA GLU A 366 23.73 -5.50 -13.77
C GLU A 366 22.45 -6.36 -13.77
N MET A 367 22.05 -6.84 -12.59
CA MET A 367 20.87 -7.67 -12.40
C MET A 367 19.90 -7.01 -11.40
N PRO A 368 18.66 -6.67 -11.81
CA PRO A 368 17.66 -6.14 -10.90
C PRO A 368 17.40 -7.06 -9.69
N MET A 369 17.17 -6.48 -8.50
CA MET A 369 16.88 -7.25 -7.27
C MET A 369 15.49 -7.89 -7.26
N LEU A 370 14.51 -7.30 -7.94
CA LEU A 370 13.14 -7.80 -8.04
C LEU A 370 12.79 -8.06 -9.50
N GLY A 371 12.22 -9.22 -9.77
CA GLY A 371 11.65 -9.55 -11.08
C GLY A 371 10.32 -10.27 -10.99
N LEU A 372 9.77 -10.62 -12.14
CA LEU A 372 8.54 -11.41 -12.26
C LEU A 372 8.88 -12.85 -12.63
N GLY A 373 8.43 -13.80 -11.79
CA GLY A 373 8.48 -15.22 -12.13
C GLY A 373 7.37 -15.57 -13.11
N LEU A 374 7.71 -16.24 -14.21
CA LEU A 374 6.76 -16.66 -15.25
C LEU A 374 6.56 -18.19 -15.32
N GLY A 375 7.43 -18.96 -14.66
CA GLY A 375 7.34 -20.42 -14.65
C GLY A 375 5.98 -20.94 -14.17
N GLY A 376 5.35 -21.78 -14.98
CA GLY A 376 4.02 -22.34 -14.76
C GLY A 376 2.88 -21.32 -14.86
N MET A 377 3.11 -20.14 -15.44
CA MET A 377 2.05 -19.16 -15.70
C MET A 377 1.33 -19.52 -17.01
N PRO A 378 -0.01 -19.66 -17.00
CA PRO A 378 -0.78 -19.88 -18.23
C PRO A 378 -0.56 -18.74 -19.24
N HIS A 379 -0.53 -19.04 -20.53
CA HIS A 379 -0.28 -18.02 -21.56
C HIS A 379 -1.25 -16.83 -21.51
N LYS A 380 -2.54 -17.07 -21.27
CA LYS A 380 -3.54 -16.00 -21.09
C LYS A 380 -3.20 -15.03 -19.95
N ASP A 381 -2.62 -15.56 -18.87
CA ASP A 381 -2.28 -14.79 -17.68
C ASP A 381 -0.98 -14.00 -17.93
N ALA A 382 -0.02 -14.60 -18.62
CA ALA A 382 1.23 -13.94 -19.05
C ALA A 382 0.97 -12.74 -19.98
N GLN A 383 -0.02 -12.84 -20.88
CA GLN A 383 -0.46 -11.75 -21.76
C GLN A 383 -1.01 -10.53 -20.98
N THR A 384 -1.42 -10.71 -19.72
CA THR A 384 -1.87 -9.62 -18.84
C THR A 384 -0.77 -9.18 -17.89
N ALA A 385 -0.05 -10.13 -17.29
CA ALA A 385 0.94 -9.86 -16.25
C ALA A 385 2.20 -9.16 -16.78
N ILE A 386 2.72 -9.58 -17.94
CA ILE A 386 3.98 -9.05 -18.48
C ILE A 386 3.84 -7.57 -18.90
N PRO A 387 2.81 -7.15 -19.67
CA PRO A 387 2.66 -5.75 -20.03
C PRO A 387 2.46 -4.86 -18.80
N HIS A 388 1.70 -5.33 -17.80
CA HIS A 388 1.51 -4.62 -16.54
C HIS A 388 2.81 -4.49 -15.76
N ALA A 389 3.58 -5.58 -15.63
CA ALA A 389 4.88 -5.57 -14.96
C ALA A 389 5.85 -4.57 -15.62
N LEU A 390 5.93 -4.58 -16.96
CA LEU A 390 6.74 -3.62 -17.71
C LEU A 390 6.28 -2.17 -17.47
N LYS A 391 4.97 -1.92 -17.48
CA LYS A 391 4.36 -0.60 -17.23
C LYS A 391 4.70 -0.08 -15.83
N VAL A 392 4.70 -0.93 -14.81
CA VAL A 392 5.04 -0.53 -13.43
C VAL A 392 6.54 -0.60 -13.12
N GLY A 393 7.38 -0.87 -14.13
CA GLY A 393 8.85 -0.73 -14.03
C GLY A 393 9.63 -2.02 -13.81
N TYR A 394 9.01 -3.21 -13.83
CA TYR A 394 9.78 -4.46 -13.78
C TYR A 394 10.67 -4.58 -15.02
N ARG A 395 11.93 -4.98 -14.79
CA ARG A 395 12.91 -5.23 -15.85
C ARG A 395 13.54 -6.62 -15.80
N LEU A 396 13.26 -7.44 -14.79
CA LEU A 396 13.75 -8.82 -14.72
C LEU A 396 12.60 -9.82 -14.89
N PHE A 397 12.77 -10.80 -15.77
CA PHE A 397 11.80 -11.87 -16.01
C PHE A 397 12.46 -13.26 -15.92
N ASP A 398 11.93 -14.11 -15.05
CA ASP A 398 12.41 -15.48 -14.83
C ASP A 398 11.49 -16.50 -15.51
N THR A 399 11.94 -17.09 -16.63
CA THR A 399 11.14 -18.00 -17.47
C THR A 399 11.39 -19.47 -17.16
N ASP A 400 10.59 -20.35 -17.74
CA ASP A 400 10.85 -21.80 -17.78
C ASP A 400 10.76 -22.28 -19.24
N PRO A 401 11.78 -22.95 -19.80
CA PRO A 401 11.74 -23.39 -21.20
C PRO A 401 10.70 -24.50 -21.47
N GLU A 402 10.12 -25.08 -20.43
CA GLU A 402 9.17 -26.19 -20.55
C GLU A 402 7.70 -25.73 -20.61
N ASP A 403 7.45 -24.41 -20.58
CA ASP A 403 6.12 -23.84 -20.73
C ASP A 403 6.08 -22.74 -21.82
N GLU A 404 4.94 -22.05 -21.92
CA GLU A 404 4.67 -21.03 -22.94
C GLU A 404 5.21 -19.63 -22.57
N SER A 405 5.88 -19.48 -21.43
CA SER A 405 6.32 -18.17 -20.90
C SER A 405 7.33 -17.46 -21.80
N GLU A 406 8.31 -18.19 -22.37
CA GLU A 406 9.32 -17.63 -23.28
C GLU A 406 8.68 -17.05 -24.55
N ALA A 407 7.71 -17.76 -25.13
CA ALA A 407 7.03 -17.34 -26.35
C ALA A 407 6.11 -16.14 -26.12
N ALA A 408 5.43 -16.10 -24.96
CA ALA A 408 4.62 -14.97 -24.54
C ALA A 408 5.49 -13.72 -24.33
N LEU A 409 6.57 -13.85 -23.54
CA LEU A 409 7.50 -12.75 -23.26
C LEU A 409 8.13 -12.22 -24.55
N GLY A 410 8.65 -13.11 -25.41
CA GLY A 410 9.26 -12.70 -26.68
C GLY A 410 8.30 -11.97 -27.61
N SER A 411 7.04 -12.42 -27.68
CA SER A 411 6.02 -11.75 -28.49
C SER A 411 5.63 -10.38 -27.95
N ILE A 412 5.53 -10.23 -26.62
CA ILE A 412 5.22 -8.95 -25.98
C ILE A 412 6.37 -7.98 -26.14
N LEU A 413 7.61 -8.40 -25.88
CA LEU A 413 8.79 -7.53 -26.06
C LEU A 413 8.96 -7.08 -27.51
N ALA A 414 8.69 -7.95 -28.49
CA ALA A 414 8.76 -7.58 -29.90
C ALA A 414 7.68 -6.57 -30.34
N GLN A 415 6.55 -6.50 -29.61
CA GLN A 415 5.42 -5.61 -29.92
C GLN A 415 5.37 -4.36 -29.02
N ASN A 416 6.07 -4.37 -27.89
CA ASN A 416 5.94 -3.35 -26.86
C ASN A 416 6.83 -2.12 -27.18
N PRO A 417 6.25 -0.92 -27.37
CA PRO A 417 7.02 0.29 -27.65
C PRO A 417 7.69 0.90 -26.40
N TYR A 418 7.39 0.43 -25.18
CA TYR A 418 7.75 1.07 -23.92
C TYR A 418 9.09 0.62 -23.32
N CYS A 419 9.73 -0.42 -23.84
CA CYS A 419 11.03 -0.87 -23.35
C CYS A 419 11.86 -1.52 -24.45
N ARG A 420 13.16 -1.20 -24.49
CA ARG A 420 14.09 -1.83 -25.41
C ARG A 420 14.58 -3.16 -24.85
N ARG A 421 15.00 -4.09 -25.73
CA ARG A 421 15.47 -5.41 -25.31
C ARG A 421 16.63 -5.31 -24.32
N GLU A 422 17.53 -4.34 -24.51
CA GLU A 422 18.67 -4.07 -23.63
C GLU A 422 18.30 -3.54 -22.23
N GLU A 423 17.06 -3.08 -22.02
CA GLU A 423 16.57 -2.62 -20.72
C GLU A 423 15.96 -3.78 -19.91
N VAL A 424 15.81 -4.96 -20.50
CA VAL A 424 15.17 -6.13 -19.87
C VAL A 424 16.20 -7.22 -19.62
N PHE A 425 16.21 -7.78 -18.41
CA PHE A 425 17.04 -8.90 -17.99
C PHE A 425 16.23 -10.21 -18.03
N ILE A 426 16.56 -11.11 -18.96
CA ILE A 426 15.84 -12.37 -19.15
C ILE A 426 16.64 -13.55 -18.61
N ILE A 427 16.01 -14.36 -17.76
CA ILE A 427 16.58 -15.59 -17.21
C ILE A 427 15.93 -16.80 -17.88
N VAL A 428 16.75 -17.66 -18.48
CA VAL A 428 16.36 -18.95 -19.05
C VAL A 428 17.01 -20.08 -18.24
N LYS A 429 16.37 -21.26 -18.22
CA LYS A 429 16.89 -22.42 -17.51
C LYS A 429 17.16 -23.57 -18.47
N VAL A 430 18.14 -24.43 -18.18
CA VAL A 430 18.34 -25.71 -18.86
C VAL A 430 17.68 -26.79 -18.01
N HIS A 431 16.58 -27.36 -18.50
CA HIS A 431 15.88 -28.44 -17.79
C HIS A 431 16.78 -29.67 -17.66
N PRO A 432 16.72 -30.45 -16.57
CA PRO A 432 17.55 -31.64 -16.39
C PRO A 432 17.45 -32.67 -17.51
N LYS A 433 16.32 -32.71 -18.24
CA LYS A 433 16.14 -33.60 -19.40
C LYS A 433 17.01 -33.23 -20.62
N HIS A 434 17.50 -31.99 -20.68
CA HIS A 434 18.37 -31.49 -21.76
C HIS A 434 19.83 -31.35 -21.32
N LEU A 435 20.26 -32.04 -20.25
CA LEU A 435 21.66 -32.04 -19.82
C LEU A 435 22.56 -32.75 -20.84
N GLY A 436 23.82 -32.31 -20.90
CA GLY A 436 24.77 -32.68 -21.94
C GLY A 436 25.04 -31.56 -22.92
N LYS A 437 26.22 -31.59 -23.56
CA LYS A 437 26.74 -30.49 -24.38
C LYS A 437 25.81 -30.09 -25.54
N ASP A 438 25.49 -31.04 -26.42
CA ASP A 438 24.66 -30.77 -27.61
C ASP A 438 23.19 -30.50 -27.26
N ALA A 439 22.65 -31.22 -26.28
CA ALA A 439 21.27 -31.04 -25.82
C ALA A 439 21.07 -29.65 -25.20
N THR A 440 22.06 -29.17 -24.44
CA THR A 440 22.07 -27.82 -23.86
C THR A 440 22.03 -26.76 -24.94
N LYS A 441 22.94 -26.83 -25.92
CA LYS A 441 22.99 -25.87 -27.04
C LYS A 441 21.66 -25.81 -27.80
N LYS A 442 21.08 -26.96 -28.12
CA LYS A 442 19.77 -27.04 -28.77
C LYS A 442 18.66 -26.47 -27.90
N SER A 443 18.73 -26.63 -26.58
CA SER A 443 17.76 -26.03 -25.66
C SER A 443 17.82 -24.51 -25.69
N ILE A 444 19.03 -23.95 -25.66
CA ILE A 444 19.23 -22.49 -25.69
C ILE A 444 18.81 -21.91 -27.04
N GLU A 445 19.09 -22.58 -28.15
CA GLU A 445 18.62 -22.18 -29.49
C GLU A 445 17.09 -22.09 -29.56
N ARG A 446 16.37 -23.07 -28.98
CA ARG A 446 14.90 -23.01 -28.88
C ARG A 446 14.42 -21.83 -28.06
N SER A 447 15.06 -21.55 -26.92
CA SER A 447 14.71 -20.41 -26.07
C SER A 447 14.92 -19.07 -26.80
N LEU A 448 16.06 -18.89 -27.49
CA LEU A 448 16.32 -17.69 -28.30
C LEU A 448 15.24 -17.47 -29.36
N ASN A 449 14.84 -18.53 -30.09
CA ASN A 449 13.79 -18.47 -31.10
C ASN A 449 12.43 -18.08 -30.52
N ARG A 450 12.06 -18.61 -29.35
CA ARG A 450 10.78 -18.28 -28.67
C ARG A 450 10.78 -16.86 -28.12
N LEU A 451 11.89 -16.44 -27.52
CA LEU A 451 12.10 -15.10 -26.99
C LEU A 451 12.29 -14.05 -28.10
N LYS A 452 12.55 -14.47 -29.35
CA LYS A 452 12.79 -13.60 -30.50
C LYS A 452 13.93 -12.62 -30.25
N THR A 453 15.05 -13.13 -29.72
CA THR A 453 16.23 -12.36 -29.30
C THR A 453 17.50 -13.10 -29.69
N ASP A 454 18.59 -12.36 -29.92
CA ASP A 454 19.88 -12.92 -30.30
C ASP A 454 20.77 -13.26 -29.09
N TYR A 455 20.38 -12.82 -27.89
CA TYR A 455 21.09 -13.09 -26.65
C TYR A 455 20.16 -13.29 -25.44
N ILE A 456 20.68 -13.99 -24.42
CA ILE A 456 20.05 -14.18 -23.10
C ILE A 456 20.95 -13.60 -22.01
N ASP A 457 20.36 -12.91 -21.03
CA ASP A 457 21.12 -12.23 -19.97
C ASP A 457 21.68 -13.21 -18.94
N LEU A 458 20.90 -14.21 -18.55
CA LEU A 458 21.32 -15.27 -17.63
C LEU A 458 20.76 -16.64 -18.04
N VAL A 459 21.63 -17.63 -18.12
CA VAL A 459 21.22 -19.04 -18.22
C VAL A 459 21.58 -19.81 -16.95
N LEU A 460 20.60 -20.53 -16.39
CA LEU A 460 20.78 -21.37 -15.21
C LEU A 460 20.66 -22.86 -15.57
N ILE A 461 21.59 -23.71 -15.14
CA ILE A 461 21.30 -25.15 -15.08
C ILE A 461 20.25 -25.38 -13.99
N LYS A 462 19.03 -25.80 -14.36
CA LYS A 462 17.85 -25.82 -13.45
C LYS A 462 18.04 -26.74 -12.23
N ALA A 463 18.77 -27.84 -12.44
CA ALA A 463 19.17 -28.79 -11.41
C ALA A 463 20.29 -29.71 -11.94
N PRO A 464 21.12 -30.31 -11.07
CA PRO A 464 22.25 -31.14 -11.46
C PRO A 464 21.83 -32.53 -11.99
N SER A 465 20.61 -32.97 -11.71
CA SER A 465 20.03 -34.23 -12.19
C SER A 465 18.50 -34.21 -12.10
N CYS A 466 17.83 -35.16 -12.75
CA CYS A 466 16.37 -35.31 -12.67
C CYS A 466 15.88 -35.77 -11.28
N ASP A 467 16.71 -36.52 -10.54
CA ASP A 467 16.40 -36.94 -9.16
C ASP A 467 16.31 -35.75 -8.20
N THR A 468 16.90 -34.61 -8.59
CA THR A 468 16.82 -33.40 -7.78
C THR A 468 15.39 -32.88 -7.81
N GLN A 469 14.67 -32.96 -6.69
CA GLN A 469 13.28 -32.47 -6.58
C GLN A 469 12.24 -33.19 -7.46
N GLY A 470 12.53 -34.41 -7.92
CA GLY A 470 11.55 -35.24 -8.64
C GLY A 470 11.15 -34.69 -10.01
N PHE A 471 12.07 -34.09 -10.75
CA PHE A 471 11.78 -33.64 -12.12
C PHE A 471 11.44 -34.84 -13.00
N GLU A 472 10.29 -34.75 -13.67
CA GLU A 472 9.89 -35.73 -14.67
C GLU A 472 10.86 -35.67 -15.85
N CYS A 473 11.62 -36.73 -15.98
CA CYS A 473 12.44 -36.97 -17.15
C CYS A 473 12.09 -38.36 -17.65
N GLU A 474 11.86 -38.49 -18.96
CA GLU A 474 11.74 -39.82 -19.56
C GLU A 474 12.99 -40.65 -19.22
N ALA A 475 12.81 -41.96 -19.09
CA ALA A 475 13.89 -42.91 -18.86
C ALA A 475 14.76 -43.01 -20.12
N ASP A 476 15.55 -41.97 -20.36
CA ASP A 476 16.52 -41.89 -21.44
C ASP A 476 17.92 -42.22 -20.91
N GLU A 477 18.48 -43.31 -21.42
CA GLU A 477 19.80 -43.84 -21.05
C GLU A 477 20.96 -42.98 -21.59
N LYS A 478 20.72 -41.97 -22.45
CA LYS A 478 21.77 -41.18 -23.13
C LYS A 478 21.87 -39.72 -22.69
N ARG A 479 21.30 -39.36 -21.55
CA ARG A 479 21.40 -37.99 -21.02
C ARG A 479 22.83 -37.66 -20.63
N GLY A 480 23.30 -36.47 -21.03
CA GLY A 480 24.61 -35.98 -20.59
C GLY A 480 24.59 -35.45 -19.15
N THR A 481 25.75 -34.96 -18.71
CA THR A 481 25.97 -34.47 -17.35
C THR A 481 25.77 -32.97 -17.23
N TRP A 482 25.59 -32.46 -16.01
CA TRP A 482 25.57 -31.02 -15.78
C TRP A 482 26.93 -30.37 -16.05
N GLN A 483 28.03 -31.11 -15.92
CA GLN A 483 29.37 -30.63 -16.27
C GLN A 483 29.48 -30.36 -17.77
N GLU A 484 29.02 -31.29 -18.61
CA GLU A 484 28.98 -31.11 -20.07
C GLU A 484 28.05 -29.96 -20.48
N SER A 485 26.95 -29.76 -19.74
CA SER A 485 26.11 -28.57 -19.91
C SER A 485 26.84 -27.28 -19.53
N TRP A 486 27.59 -27.28 -18.44
CA TRP A 486 28.38 -26.11 -18.04
C TRP A 486 29.40 -25.74 -19.12
N GLU A 487 30.13 -26.71 -19.66
CA GLU A 487 31.06 -26.48 -20.79
C GLU A 487 30.35 -25.86 -22.00
N ALA A 488 29.14 -26.33 -22.35
CA ALA A 488 28.34 -25.71 -23.42
C ALA A 488 27.96 -24.26 -23.11
N LEU A 489 27.63 -23.96 -21.85
CA LEU A 489 27.29 -22.60 -21.42
C LEU A 489 28.50 -21.68 -21.43
N GLU A 490 29.70 -22.17 -21.08
CA GLU A 490 30.94 -21.40 -21.21
C GLU A 490 31.25 -21.04 -22.67
N GLU A 491 31.07 -21.99 -23.60
CA GLU A 491 31.22 -21.72 -25.03
C GLU A 491 30.22 -20.67 -25.53
N LEU A 492 28.94 -20.77 -25.14
CA LEU A 492 27.91 -19.78 -25.50
C LEU A 492 28.13 -18.41 -24.84
N ASN A 493 28.81 -18.37 -23.69
CA ASN A 493 29.21 -17.14 -23.04
C ASN A 493 30.33 -16.43 -23.81
N GLN A 494 31.34 -17.19 -24.25
CA GLN A 494 32.45 -16.69 -25.04
C GLN A 494 32.00 -16.12 -26.40
N THR A 495 30.93 -16.66 -27.00
CA THR A 495 30.35 -16.12 -28.24
C THR A 495 29.43 -14.92 -28.02
N GLY A 496 29.14 -14.55 -26.77
CA GLY A 496 28.21 -13.47 -26.42
C GLY A 496 26.73 -13.82 -26.55
N THR A 497 26.39 -15.07 -26.93
CA THR A 497 25.01 -15.55 -27.01
C THR A 497 24.35 -15.59 -25.62
N VAL A 498 25.14 -15.84 -24.57
CA VAL A 498 24.69 -15.81 -23.18
C VAL A 498 25.59 -14.89 -22.37
N ARG A 499 25.05 -13.84 -21.75
CA ARG A 499 25.85 -12.84 -21.03
C ARG A 499 26.39 -13.34 -19.69
N SER A 500 25.56 -14.04 -18.93
CA SER A 500 25.89 -14.59 -17.62
C SER A 500 25.43 -16.04 -17.50
N ILE A 501 26.15 -16.84 -16.73
CA ILE A 501 25.82 -18.26 -16.52
C ILE A 501 25.81 -18.58 -15.02
N GLY A 502 24.92 -19.48 -14.63
CA GLY A 502 24.72 -19.87 -13.24
C GLY A 502 24.04 -21.22 -13.10
N VAL A 503 23.62 -21.53 -11.89
CA VAL A 503 22.99 -22.82 -11.56
C VAL A 503 21.79 -22.62 -10.63
N SER A 504 20.91 -23.61 -10.58
CA SER A 504 19.76 -23.64 -9.69
C SER A 504 19.69 -24.99 -8.97
N ASN A 505 19.32 -25.00 -7.70
CA ASN A 505 19.17 -26.20 -6.88
C ASN A 505 20.47 -27.03 -6.68
N PHE A 506 21.65 -26.38 -6.72
CA PHE A 506 22.93 -27.03 -6.45
C PHE A 506 23.27 -27.03 -4.96
N LYS A 507 23.88 -28.11 -4.48
CA LYS A 507 24.45 -28.22 -3.13
C LYS A 507 25.84 -27.59 -3.07
N ILE A 508 26.31 -27.22 -1.87
CA ILE A 508 27.67 -26.68 -1.66
C ILE A 508 28.77 -27.60 -2.22
N SER A 509 28.62 -28.93 -2.11
CA SER A 509 29.59 -29.88 -2.67
C SER A 509 29.69 -29.77 -4.20
N GLN A 510 28.56 -29.64 -4.89
CA GLN A 510 28.50 -29.48 -6.34
C GLN A 510 29.01 -28.10 -6.77
N LEU A 511 28.70 -27.04 -6.01
CA LEU A 511 29.26 -25.71 -6.28
C LEU A 511 30.79 -25.68 -6.13
N LYS A 512 31.34 -26.38 -5.13
CA LYS A 512 32.79 -26.53 -4.99
C LYS A 512 33.41 -27.25 -6.17
N GLU A 513 32.79 -28.32 -6.65
CA GLU A 513 33.23 -29.03 -7.85
C GLU A 513 33.19 -28.11 -9.08
N LEU A 514 32.09 -27.38 -9.26
CA LEU A 514 31.91 -26.45 -10.36
C LEU A 514 32.97 -25.35 -10.36
N LEU A 515 33.22 -24.72 -9.21
CA LEU A 515 34.21 -23.64 -9.08
C LEU A 515 35.65 -24.10 -9.31
N GLN A 516 35.95 -25.41 -9.22
CA GLN A 516 37.27 -25.95 -9.56
C GLN A 516 37.48 -26.08 -11.07
N LYS A 517 36.39 -26.22 -11.84
CA LYS A 517 36.43 -26.50 -13.29
C LYS A 517 36.05 -25.28 -14.13
N ALA A 518 35.24 -24.37 -13.58
CA ALA A 518 34.70 -23.23 -14.30
C ALA A 518 35.81 -22.27 -14.74
N THR A 519 35.81 -21.95 -16.03
CA THR A 519 36.65 -20.92 -16.66
C THR A 519 35.91 -19.57 -16.76
N VAL A 520 34.57 -19.61 -16.75
CA VAL A 520 33.69 -18.44 -16.70
C VAL A 520 33.10 -18.27 -15.30
N PRO A 521 32.92 -17.04 -14.78
CA PRO A 521 32.36 -16.84 -13.45
C PRO A 521 30.95 -17.43 -13.27
N VAL A 522 30.76 -18.22 -12.22
CA VAL A 522 29.42 -18.61 -11.74
C VAL A 522 28.74 -17.37 -11.18
N SER A 523 27.77 -16.83 -11.91
CA SER A 523 27.19 -15.51 -11.60
C SER A 523 26.06 -15.59 -10.58
N VAL A 524 25.19 -16.60 -10.70
CA VAL A 524 23.98 -16.74 -9.87
C VAL A 524 23.80 -18.17 -9.39
N LEU A 525 23.34 -18.32 -8.15
CA LEU A 525 22.71 -19.54 -7.64
C LEU A 525 21.24 -19.24 -7.30
N GLN A 526 20.32 -19.90 -8.00
CA GLN A 526 18.90 -19.87 -7.64
C GLN A 526 18.55 -21.06 -6.72
N ALA A 527 17.87 -20.82 -5.59
CA ALA A 527 17.44 -21.89 -4.69
C ALA A 527 16.20 -21.49 -3.88
N ARG A 528 15.53 -22.48 -3.27
CA ARG A 528 14.38 -22.22 -2.40
C ARG A 528 14.81 -21.30 -1.26
N PHE A 529 14.02 -20.29 -0.96
CA PHE A 529 14.20 -19.46 0.22
C PHE A 529 12.84 -19.02 0.71
N ASP A 530 12.62 -19.10 2.00
CA ASP A 530 11.47 -18.56 2.72
C ASP A 530 11.90 -18.26 4.17
N LEU A 531 10.99 -17.74 5.02
CA LEU A 531 11.30 -17.33 6.40
C LEU A 531 11.94 -18.45 7.24
N ILE A 532 11.63 -19.71 6.92
CA ILE A 532 12.12 -20.87 7.65
C ILE A 532 13.33 -21.48 6.94
N LYS A 533 13.29 -21.64 5.62
CA LYS A 533 14.34 -22.23 4.80
C LYS A 533 15.32 -21.16 4.29
N ARG A 534 16.00 -20.50 5.22
CA ARG A 534 16.89 -19.35 4.97
C ARG A 534 18.19 -19.67 4.22
N ASN A 535 18.54 -20.96 4.09
CA ASN A 535 19.75 -21.42 3.40
C ASN A 535 21.04 -20.70 3.81
N THR A 536 21.20 -20.37 5.09
CA THR A 536 22.25 -19.47 5.59
C THR A 536 23.67 -19.91 5.22
N LYS A 537 23.98 -21.21 5.32
CA LYS A 537 25.29 -21.75 4.93
C LYS A 537 25.56 -21.61 3.43
N LEU A 538 24.54 -21.88 2.62
CA LEU A 538 24.62 -21.78 1.16
C LEU A 538 24.76 -20.33 0.71
N ARG A 539 24.01 -19.39 1.31
CA ARG A 539 24.12 -17.96 1.04
C ARG A 539 25.49 -17.42 1.41
N LYS A 540 26.01 -17.74 2.61
CA LYS A 540 27.37 -17.35 3.02
C LYS A 540 28.44 -17.89 2.06
N PHE A 541 28.26 -19.10 1.55
CA PHE A 541 29.14 -19.65 0.51
C PHE A 541 29.06 -18.83 -0.79
N CYS A 542 27.85 -18.51 -1.26
CA CYS A 542 27.65 -17.69 -2.46
C CYS A 542 28.30 -16.31 -2.32
N THR A 543 28.05 -15.60 -1.21
CA THR A 543 28.67 -14.30 -0.91
C THR A 543 30.20 -14.38 -0.92
N LYS A 544 30.79 -15.38 -0.26
CA LYS A 544 32.25 -15.57 -0.23
C LYS A 544 32.86 -15.73 -1.63
N HIS A 545 32.10 -16.34 -2.54
CA HIS A 545 32.55 -16.58 -3.92
C HIS A 545 32.00 -15.54 -4.91
N GLY A 546 31.34 -14.47 -4.44
CA GLY A 546 30.70 -13.44 -5.27
C GLY A 546 29.67 -14.00 -6.26
N ILE A 547 28.94 -15.03 -5.84
CA ILE A 547 27.80 -15.59 -6.55
C ILE A 547 26.56 -14.91 -5.98
N GLN A 548 25.71 -14.33 -6.83
CA GLN A 548 24.46 -13.74 -6.37
C GLN A 548 23.45 -14.83 -6.00
N PHE A 549 22.85 -14.72 -4.83
CA PHE A 549 21.83 -15.66 -4.39
C PHE A 549 20.45 -15.17 -4.82
N MET A 550 19.74 -16.01 -5.55
CA MET A 550 18.40 -15.73 -6.05
C MET A 550 17.39 -16.70 -5.43
N ALA A 551 16.31 -16.17 -4.90
CA ALA A 551 15.28 -16.96 -4.25
C ALA A 551 14.15 -17.34 -5.22
N HIS A 552 13.77 -18.61 -5.19
CA HIS A 552 12.45 -19.05 -5.63
C HIS A 552 11.59 -19.47 -4.43
N SER A 553 10.27 -19.42 -4.61
CA SER A 553 9.28 -19.83 -3.60
C SER A 553 9.29 -19.00 -2.29
N VAL A 554 9.73 -17.73 -2.36
CA VAL A 554 9.69 -16.77 -1.22
C VAL A 554 8.30 -16.65 -0.60
N LEU A 555 7.27 -16.70 -1.44
CA LEU A 555 5.86 -16.59 -1.07
C LEU A 555 5.17 -17.94 -0.87
N GLY A 556 5.94 -19.00 -0.61
CA GLY A 556 5.38 -20.25 -0.08
C GLY A 556 4.77 -21.24 -1.07
N PHE A 557 4.98 -21.11 -2.39
CA PHE A 557 4.42 -22.04 -3.39
C PHE A 557 4.78 -23.52 -3.13
N LYS A 558 6.02 -23.81 -2.74
CA LYS A 558 6.50 -25.18 -2.48
C LYS A 558 5.83 -25.87 -1.30
N TRP A 559 5.16 -25.13 -0.41
CA TRP A 559 4.45 -25.73 0.73
C TRP A 559 3.20 -26.48 0.26
N LEU A 560 2.53 -25.97 -0.80
CA LEU A 560 1.39 -26.65 -1.43
C LEU A 560 1.81 -27.98 -2.07
N ASP A 561 2.97 -28.01 -2.74
CA ASP A 561 3.53 -29.23 -3.36
C ASP A 561 3.97 -30.28 -2.32
N GLU A 562 4.32 -29.85 -1.11
CA GLU A 562 4.82 -30.71 -0.02
C GLU A 562 3.70 -31.21 0.92
N GLY A 563 2.43 -30.97 0.58
CA GLY A 563 1.27 -31.52 1.29
C GLY A 563 0.96 -30.84 2.64
N TYR A 564 1.46 -29.62 2.85
CA TYR A 564 1.03 -28.77 3.97
C TYR A 564 -0.42 -28.31 3.79
N PRO A 565 -1.17 -27.98 4.86
CA PRO A 565 -2.58 -27.59 4.78
C PRO A 565 -2.80 -26.44 3.79
N GLU A 566 -4.04 -26.30 3.32
CA GLU A 566 -4.51 -25.49 2.18
C GLU A 566 -4.11 -23.99 2.16
N SER A 567 -3.32 -23.49 3.12
CA SER A 567 -2.81 -22.10 3.19
C SER A 567 -1.31 -21.99 3.49
N ASN A 568 -0.68 -20.95 2.94
CA ASN A 568 0.70 -20.58 3.22
C ASN A 568 0.84 -20.08 4.68
N PRO A 569 1.68 -20.71 5.52
CA PRO A 569 1.77 -20.41 6.96
C PRO A 569 2.30 -19.00 7.28
N PHE A 570 2.84 -18.28 6.29
CA PHE A 570 3.41 -16.95 6.49
C PHE A 570 2.41 -15.81 6.28
N PHE A 571 1.42 -15.98 5.41
CA PHE A 571 0.50 -14.88 5.09
C PHE A 571 -0.46 -14.56 6.25
N ASP A 572 -0.91 -15.58 6.96
CA ASP A 572 -1.82 -15.42 8.11
C ASP A 572 -1.07 -15.27 9.45
N ASN A 573 0.26 -15.22 9.42
CA ASN A 573 1.04 -15.13 10.65
C ASN A 573 0.87 -13.74 11.31
N PRO A 574 0.50 -13.66 12.60
CA PRO A 574 0.26 -12.39 13.29
C PRO A 574 1.44 -11.40 13.21
N ARG A 575 2.70 -11.88 13.19
CA ARG A 575 3.88 -11.02 13.09
C ARG A 575 4.05 -10.43 11.69
N VAL A 576 3.84 -11.25 10.66
CA VAL A 576 3.87 -10.78 9.26
C VAL A 576 2.73 -9.78 9.02
N LEU A 577 1.53 -10.06 9.54
CA LEU A 577 0.40 -9.13 9.47
C LEU A 577 0.65 -7.82 10.21
N THR A 578 1.29 -7.87 11.38
CA THR A 578 1.64 -6.67 12.15
C THR A 578 2.68 -5.82 11.41
N ALA A 579 3.72 -6.45 10.84
CA ALA A 579 4.68 -5.76 9.99
C ALA A 579 4.02 -5.15 8.75
N ALA A 580 3.11 -5.89 8.10
CA ALA A 580 2.37 -5.41 6.93
C ALA A 580 1.51 -4.18 7.26
N ARG A 581 0.83 -4.16 8.42
CA ARG A 581 0.08 -2.98 8.91
C ARG A 581 0.99 -1.79 9.18
N LYS A 582 2.13 -2.01 9.86
CA LYS A 582 3.09 -0.94 10.15
C LYS A 582 3.59 -0.27 8.88
N TYR A 583 4.01 -1.07 7.90
CA TYR A 583 4.54 -0.57 6.64
C TYR A 583 3.44 -0.27 5.61
N ARG A 584 2.16 -0.30 6.00
CA ARG A 584 1.00 -0.05 5.12
C ARG A 584 1.07 -0.81 3.79
N THR A 585 1.39 -2.08 3.86
CA THR A 585 1.62 -2.93 2.68
C THR A 585 1.04 -4.35 2.87
N SER A 586 1.31 -5.25 1.94
CA SER A 586 0.84 -6.65 2.01
C SER A 586 1.83 -7.56 2.75
N PRO A 587 1.35 -8.67 3.35
CA PRO A 587 2.22 -9.74 3.85
C PRO A 587 3.26 -10.21 2.83
N ALA A 588 2.89 -10.34 1.54
CA ALA A 588 3.80 -10.72 0.47
C ALA A 588 4.94 -9.72 0.30
N THR A 589 4.64 -8.43 0.28
CA THR A 589 5.63 -7.36 0.15
C THR A 589 6.62 -7.37 1.31
N VAL A 590 6.16 -7.62 2.54
CA VAL A 590 7.04 -7.78 3.72
C VAL A 590 8.01 -8.95 3.54
N LEU A 591 7.54 -10.09 3.07
CA LEU A 591 8.39 -11.27 2.83
C LEU A 591 9.42 -11.04 1.72
N LEU A 592 9.04 -10.30 0.66
CA LEU A 592 9.96 -9.89 -0.39
C LEU A 592 11.03 -8.94 0.13
N ARG A 593 10.64 -7.90 0.88
CA ARG A 593 11.58 -6.97 1.51
C ARG A 593 12.53 -7.70 2.46
N TYR A 594 12.03 -8.63 3.27
CA TYR A 594 12.86 -9.44 4.19
C TYR A 594 13.99 -10.18 3.45
N ALA A 595 13.70 -10.73 2.26
CA ALA A 595 14.69 -11.37 1.41
C ALA A 595 15.67 -10.35 0.81
N MET A 596 15.15 -9.27 0.20
CA MET A 596 15.95 -8.23 -0.46
C MET A 596 16.94 -7.57 0.50
N ASP A 597 16.52 -7.30 1.73
CA ASP A 597 17.35 -6.75 2.81
C ASP A 597 18.57 -7.63 3.15
N ARG A 598 18.50 -8.92 2.80
CA ARG A 598 19.58 -9.90 2.97
C ARG A 598 20.40 -10.11 1.68
N ASN A 599 20.34 -9.14 0.76
CA ASN A 599 20.94 -9.16 -0.57
C ASN A 599 20.54 -10.40 -1.38
N ILE A 600 19.24 -10.70 -1.40
CA ILE A 600 18.67 -11.83 -2.14
C ILE A 600 17.79 -11.30 -3.26
N THR A 601 18.09 -11.70 -4.49
CA THR A 601 17.24 -11.40 -5.64
C THR A 601 15.95 -12.23 -5.55
N VAL A 602 14.79 -11.61 -5.76
CA VAL A 602 13.47 -12.26 -5.65
C VAL A 602 12.67 -12.17 -6.95
N VAL A 603 11.94 -13.25 -7.28
CA VAL A 603 11.07 -13.32 -8.47
C VAL A 603 9.68 -13.87 -8.13
N PRO A 604 8.85 -13.13 -7.38
CA PRO A 604 7.49 -13.55 -7.12
C PRO A 604 6.73 -13.79 -8.43
N LYS A 605 5.98 -14.89 -8.49
CA LYS A 605 5.02 -15.15 -9.57
C LYS A 605 3.68 -14.53 -9.19
N SER A 606 3.10 -13.71 -10.08
CA SER A 606 1.72 -13.25 -9.95
C SER A 606 1.12 -13.01 -11.34
N SER A 607 -0.13 -13.42 -11.54
CA SER A 607 -0.94 -13.03 -12.68
C SER A 607 -1.89 -11.87 -12.38
N ASN A 608 -2.02 -11.49 -11.11
CA ASN A 608 -2.86 -10.38 -10.66
C ASN A 608 -2.09 -9.04 -10.75
N PRO A 609 -2.54 -8.07 -11.57
CA PRO A 609 -1.92 -6.75 -11.70
C PRO A 609 -1.73 -6.00 -10.38
N VAL A 610 -2.70 -6.08 -9.46
CA VAL A 610 -2.64 -5.43 -8.15
C VAL A 610 -1.47 -6.00 -7.35
N HIS A 611 -1.33 -7.32 -7.27
CA HIS A 611 -0.22 -7.95 -6.56
C HIS A 611 1.14 -7.61 -7.20
N ILE A 612 1.22 -7.52 -8.54
CA ILE A 612 2.44 -7.11 -9.24
C ILE A 612 2.84 -5.69 -8.82
N SER A 613 1.90 -4.74 -8.79
CA SER A 613 2.17 -3.37 -8.33
C SER A 613 2.58 -3.33 -6.85
N VAL A 614 1.81 -4.00 -5.99
CA VAL A 614 2.04 -4.02 -4.52
C VAL A 614 3.38 -4.67 -4.14
N ASN A 615 3.81 -5.71 -4.87
CA ASN A 615 5.09 -6.36 -4.62
C ASN A 615 6.28 -5.44 -4.87
N LYS A 616 6.16 -4.46 -5.78
CA LYS A 616 7.21 -3.45 -6.04
C LYS A 616 7.49 -2.57 -4.82
N HIS A 617 6.49 -2.37 -3.95
CA HIS A 617 6.67 -1.59 -2.72
C HIS A 617 7.75 -2.15 -1.79
N ALA A 618 8.20 -3.41 -1.99
CA ALA A 618 9.31 -3.99 -1.25
C ALA A 618 10.62 -3.19 -1.39
N PHE A 619 10.82 -2.41 -2.45
CA PHE A 619 11.96 -1.49 -2.56
C PHE A 619 11.89 -0.32 -1.58
N TYR A 620 10.68 0.18 -1.32
CA TYR A 620 10.47 1.44 -0.61
C TYR A 620 10.24 1.25 0.89
N ILE A 621 9.99 0.02 1.35
CA ILE A 621 9.90 -0.27 2.79
C ILE A 621 11.24 0.08 3.44
N ASP A 622 11.18 1.06 4.34
CA ASP A 622 12.31 1.51 5.11
C ASP A 622 12.49 0.67 6.37
N VAL A 623 13.52 -0.17 6.36
CA VAL A 623 13.87 -1.05 7.47
C VAL A 623 15.06 -0.54 8.28
N ASP A 624 15.80 0.44 7.76
CA ASP A 624 17.01 0.95 8.41
C ASP A 624 16.67 1.82 9.61
N ASN A 625 15.62 2.64 9.49
CA ASN A 625 15.14 3.50 10.58
C ASN A 625 14.43 2.73 11.71
N ASP A 626 13.89 1.54 11.44
CA ASP A 626 13.30 0.70 12.47
C ASP A 626 13.36 -0.81 12.10
N PRO A 627 14.50 -1.47 12.38
CA PRO A 627 14.72 -2.87 12.02
C PRO A 627 13.96 -3.85 12.92
N SER A 628 13.29 -3.37 13.98
CA SER A 628 12.66 -4.22 15.01
C SER A 628 11.77 -5.32 14.40
N PHE A 629 10.96 -4.98 13.40
CA PHE A 629 10.04 -5.93 12.78
C PHE A 629 10.75 -6.98 11.90
N MET A 630 11.86 -6.62 11.25
CA MET A 630 12.65 -7.60 10.49
C MET A 630 13.42 -8.54 11.42
N ASN A 631 13.88 -8.03 12.57
CA ASN A 631 14.50 -8.82 13.62
C ASN A 631 13.49 -9.76 14.31
N ASP A 632 12.27 -9.28 14.56
CA ASP A 632 11.17 -10.10 15.10
C ASP A 632 10.88 -11.32 14.20
N LEU A 633 10.92 -11.14 12.88
CA LEU A 633 10.76 -12.26 11.95
C LEU A 633 11.92 -13.28 12.07
N ASP A 634 13.14 -12.82 12.34
CA ASP A 634 14.28 -13.71 12.55
C ASP A 634 14.15 -14.55 13.83
N GLU A 635 13.63 -13.98 14.91
CA GLU A 635 13.47 -14.65 16.21
C GLU A 635 12.31 -15.65 16.20
N ASN A 636 11.20 -15.30 15.55
CA ASN A 636 9.95 -16.08 15.62
C ASN A 636 9.85 -17.21 14.58
N PHE A 637 10.71 -17.23 13.56
CA PHE A 637 10.71 -18.29 12.54
C PHE A 637 12.03 -19.07 12.54
N PRO A 638 12.34 -19.88 13.57
CA PRO A 638 13.63 -20.53 13.68
C PRO A 638 13.99 -21.31 12.42
N HIS A 639 15.23 -21.18 11.98
CA HIS A 639 15.72 -21.79 10.75
C HIS A 639 15.59 -23.33 10.80
N MET A 640 14.84 -23.92 9.87
CA MET A 640 14.88 -25.37 9.64
C MET A 640 15.94 -25.71 8.60
N ASN A 641 16.77 -26.70 8.92
CA ASN A 641 17.91 -27.15 8.10
C ASN A 641 17.50 -27.84 6.80
#